data_AF-A0AAE0AP03-F1
#
_entry.id   AF-A0AAE0AP03-F1
#
_cell.length_a   1.000
_cell.length_b   1.000
_cell.length_c   1.000
_cell.angle_alpha   90.00
_cell.angle_beta   90.00
_cell.angle_gamma   90.00
#
_symmetry.space_group_name_H-M   'P 1'
#
loop_
_entity.id
_entity.type
_entity.pdbx_description
1 polymer ?
#
loop_
_entity_poly.entity_id
_entity_poly.type
_entity_poly.pdbx_seq_one_letter_code
_entity_poly.pdbx_strand_id
1 'polypeptide(L)'
;MTWRKDSALHDGFQIGVDLTGGYYDAGDNIKFNFPMAFSTTMLAWSVLEFGKTMGLEQLHALEAIRWATDYFLKATSIPGFVFAQVGDPYNDHNCWERPEDMDTNRTPYAISKQFPGSEVSAEIAAALAASSMAFRPSDPVYSAILLKRAIMVFEFADKYRGSYNDSLGPWTCPFYCDFSGYEDELLWGAAWLFRATKATYYWNYVVKNIHNLENIITKNVNGVSYNGGSFAEFGWDSKHAGINVLVSRIMKNSSSSDPFVLNADRFVCSLLPESPTKSVSYSPGGLLFKPGGSNLQHATSLSFLLVVYSSYLKQADRVIHCGGVVVNRARLIQVARGQVDYILGSNPLNMSYMVGYGKKFPLRIHHRSSSLPSIDKHPQHMDCKDGSSYFDSSNPNQNLLTGAVVGGPDIKDSYADSRADFVHSEPTTYINAPLVVLLGFVGMMMMVRSVASSSISHDYGDALSKCILFFEGQRSGKLPSSQRMTWRKDSALHDGSDIGIDLVGGYYDAGDNIKFNFPMAFTTTVLAWSILEFGNHMGSELQHATEAVKWGTDYFLKATSVPGKVFAQVGEPYGDHNCWERPEDMDTARTSYAVNTTSPGSEVSAEIAAALAASSLVFKNIDNGYSQVLLERASQVVFQFADQYRGSYNESIGPAVCPFYCDFGGFMDELIWGAAWLYKATNTNSYLKYVLENIHYLEYVPQSNDPIYVGGSFEEFGWDSKHAGINVLLSKLLMNTQNSSNTFVQYADKFVCSVLPESHSKNVYFSPGGLLFKDGGSNTQHTTAISFLLLVYSRYLVRAQNRAIQCGNNIVVTPSRLAQFAKGQVDYLLGSNPMKMSYMVGYGRNFPRKIHHRGSTCPSIDKRPRQIKCHDGDVFFYSKYPNFNQLTGAIVGGPDVNDRYNDTRIDFVHSEPTTYINAPFVGVLAFFKKKGR
;
A
#
# COMPACT_ATOMS: atom_id res chain seq x y z
N MET A 1 -20.61 6.42 10.39
CA MET A 1 -21.10 7.23 11.54
C MET A 1 -22.38 6.58 12.07
N THR A 2 -22.52 6.33 13.37
CA THR A 2 -23.65 5.56 13.93
C THR A 2 -24.81 6.42 14.46
N TRP A 3 -24.57 7.72 14.62
CA TRP A 3 -25.47 8.65 15.33
C TRP A 3 -26.45 9.41 14.42
N ARG A 4 -26.23 9.46 13.09
CA ARG A 4 -27.19 9.98 12.10
C ARG A 4 -28.18 8.90 11.71
N LYS A 5 -29.45 9.26 11.53
CA LYS A 5 -30.50 8.39 10.96
C LYS A 5 -31.11 9.03 9.71
N ASP A 6 -32.07 8.32 9.13
CA ASP A 6 -32.81 8.73 7.95
C ASP A 6 -33.56 10.05 8.20
N SER A 7 -33.52 10.94 7.23
CA SER A 7 -34.16 12.26 7.29
C SER A 7 -34.64 12.68 5.90
N ALA A 8 -35.62 13.59 5.84
CA ALA A 8 -36.18 14.12 4.60
C ALA A 8 -36.66 13.04 3.60
N LEU A 9 -37.27 11.97 4.11
CA LEU A 9 -37.77 10.84 3.33
C LEU A 9 -38.97 11.18 2.42
N HIS A 10 -39.49 12.40 2.53
CA HIS A 10 -40.62 12.90 1.76
C HIS A 10 -40.27 14.10 0.88
N ASP A 11 -38.98 14.44 0.71
CA ASP A 11 -38.55 15.52 -0.16
C ASP A 11 -39.11 15.33 -1.58
N GLY A 12 -39.83 16.35 -2.07
CA GLY A 12 -40.48 16.37 -3.39
C GLY A 12 -41.85 15.68 -3.48
N PHE A 13 -42.31 15.00 -2.42
CA PHE A 13 -43.61 14.30 -2.42
C PHE A 13 -44.78 15.23 -2.78
N GLN A 14 -44.78 16.47 -2.28
CA GLN A 14 -45.81 17.48 -2.53
C GLN A 14 -46.00 17.86 -4.01
N ILE A 15 -45.00 17.57 -4.86
CA ILE A 15 -45.06 17.81 -6.30
C ILE A 15 -45.00 16.51 -7.11
N GLY A 16 -45.09 15.34 -6.46
CA GLY A 16 -45.06 14.03 -7.12
C GLY A 16 -43.68 13.64 -7.67
N VAL A 17 -42.59 14.13 -7.08
CA VAL A 17 -41.21 13.88 -7.53
C VAL A 17 -40.40 13.33 -6.36
N ASP A 18 -39.67 12.23 -6.57
CA ASP A 18 -38.72 11.76 -5.56
C ASP A 18 -37.49 12.68 -5.56
N LEU A 19 -37.26 13.43 -4.49
CA LEU A 19 -36.05 14.24 -4.25
C LEU A 19 -35.30 13.79 -2.97
N THR A 20 -35.49 12.54 -2.56
CA THR A 20 -34.77 11.93 -1.44
C THR A 20 -33.32 11.59 -1.79
N GLY A 21 -32.44 11.58 -0.78
CA GLY A 21 -30.99 11.43 -0.95
C GLY A 21 -30.27 12.78 -1.09
N GLY A 22 -29.04 12.76 -1.59
CA GLY A 22 -28.21 13.97 -1.71
C GLY A 22 -27.62 14.43 -0.37
N TYR A 23 -26.83 15.50 -0.41
CA TYR A 23 -26.18 16.05 0.78
C TYR A 23 -26.93 17.29 1.29
N TYR A 24 -27.00 17.46 2.61
CA TYR A 24 -27.32 18.76 3.18
C TYR A 24 -26.11 19.68 3.08
N ASP A 25 -26.36 20.97 2.95
CA ASP A 25 -25.31 21.97 3.05
C ASP A 25 -24.99 22.23 4.52
N ALA A 26 -23.71 22.31 4.87
CA ALA A 26 -23.20 22.86 6.13
C ALA A 26 -23.85 22.43 7.49
N GLY A 27 -24.75 21.44 7.52
CA GLY A 27 -25.60 21.16 8.68
C GLY A 27 -26.77 22.12 8.85
N ASP A 28 -27.27 22.75 7.78
CA ASP A 28 -28.46 23.62 7.72
C ASP A 28 -29.76 22.93 7.31
N ASN A 29 -29.71 21.62 7.06
CA ASN A 29 -30.82 20.79 6.61
C ASN A 29 -31.38 21.14 5.21
N ILE A 30 -30.77 22.08 4.48
CA ILE A 30 -31.15 22.44 3.10
C ILE A 30 -30.25 21.69 2.12
N LYS A 31 -30.76 21.39 0.92
CA LYS A 31 -29.97 20.86 -0.18
C LYS A 31 -29.76 21.95 -1.21
N PHE A 32 -28.54 22.48 -1.32
CA PHE A 32 -28.14 23.39 -2.40
C PHE A 32 -27.39 22.62 -3.49
N ASN A 33 -27.98 22.51 -4.69
CA ASN A 33 -27.42 21.64 -5.71
C ASN A 33 -26.19 22.22 -6.41
N PHE A 34 -25.99 23.54 -6.39
CA PHE A 34 -24.82 24.17 -7.01
C PHE A 34 -23.50 23.81 -6.32
N PRO A 35 -23.31 24.08 -5.01
CA PRO A 35 -22.12 23.62 -4.28
C PRO A 35 -22.02 22.09 -4.17
N MET A 36 -23.15 21.37 -4.12
CA MET A 36 -23.17 19.91 -4.13
C MET A 36 -22.63 19.34 -5.44
N ALA A 37 -23.01 19.93 -6.58
CA ALA A 37 -22.56 19.49 -7.89
C ALA A 37 -21.05 19.74 -8.03
N PHE A 38 -20.55 20.90 -7.62
CA PHE A 38 -19.11 21.15 -7.54
C PHE A 38 -18.38 20.13 -6.67
N SER A 39 -18.87 19.85 -5.46
CA SER A 39 -18.29 18.84 -4.56
C SER A 39 -18.21 17.47 -5.24
N THR A 40 -19.25 17.09 -5.98
CA THR A 40 -19.34 15.82 -6.70
C THR A 40 -18.38 15.77 -7.88
N THR A 41 -18.28 16.85 -8.66
CA THR A 41 -17.29 17.00 -9.74
C THR A 41 -15.88 16.85 -9.19
N MET A 42 -15.56 17.50 -8.07
CA MET A 42 -14.25 17.41 -7.43
C MET A 42 -13.94 16.00 -6.95
N LEU A 43 -14.86 15.31 -6.27
CA LEU A 43 -14.67 13.92 -5.87
C LEU A 43 -14.46 12.99 -7.07
N ALA A 44 -15.26 13.14 -8.14
CA ALA A 44 -15.10 12.35 -9.35
C ALA A 44 -13.74 12.63 -10.03
N TRP A 45 -13.34 13.90 -10.14
CA TRP A 45 -12.02 14.26 -10.66
C TRP A 45 -10.90 13.68 -9.79
N SER A 46 -11.11 13.63 -8.47
CA SER A 46 -10.18 13.00 -7.53
C SER A 46 -9.92 11.54 -7.87
N VAL A 47 -11.00 10.77 -8.05
CA VAL A 47 -10.92 9.35 -8.43
C VAL A 47 -10.28 9.17 -9.80
N LEU A 48 -10.53 10.07 -10.75
CA LEU A 48 -9.96 10.00 -12.09
C LEU A 48 -8.44 10.23 -12.14
N GLU A 49 -7.92 11.19 -11.38
CA GLU A 49 -6.49 11.47 -11.37
C GLU A 49 -5.72 10.54 -10.42
N PHE A 50 -6.33 10.17 -9.29
CA PHE A 50 -5.63 9.52 -8.17
C PHE A 50 -6.33 8.29 -7.60
N GLY A 51 -7.41 7.78 -8.21
CA GLY A 51 -8.15 6.62 -7.70
C GLY A 51 -7.26 5.40 -7.45
N LYS A 52 -6.25 5.17 -8.32
CA LYS A 52 -5.26 4.09 -8.15
C LYS A 52 -4.42 4.20 -6.86
N THR A 53 -4.29 5.40 -6.29
CA THR A 53 -3.50 5.65 -5.08
C THR A 53 -4.37 5.73 -3.82
N MET A 54 -5.70 5.66 -3.95
CA MET A 54 -6.64 5.74 -2.82
C MET A 54 -6.85 4.39 -2.10
N GLY A 55 -6.38 3.27 -2.66
CA GLY A 55 -6.59 1.94 -2.06
C GLY A 55 -8.08 1.63 -1.86
N LEU A 56 -8.44 1.07 -0.69
CA LEU A 56 -9.84 0.78 -0.35
C LEU A 56 -10.71 2.04 -0.24
N GLU A 57 -10.12 3.20 0.06
CA GLU A 57 -10.85 4.46 0.14
C GLU A 57 -11.38 4.91 -1.23
N GLN A 58 -10.88 4.33 -2.33
CA GLN A 58 -11.47 4.53 -3.65
C GLN A 58 -12.94 4.08 -3.68
N LEU A 59 -13.28 2.99 -2.99
CA LEU A 59 -14.65 2.47 -2.94
C LEU A 59 -15.56 3.41 -2.14
N HIS A 60 -15.10 3.92 -0.99
CA HIS A 60 -15.85 4.92 -0.22
C HIS A 60 -16.00 6.24 -0.98
N ALA A 61 -14.98 6.65 -1.74
CA ALA A 61 -15.08 7.81 -2.62
C ALA A 61 -16.13 7.59 -3.72
N LEU A 62 -16.15 6.40 -4.35
CA LEU A 62 -17.18 6.04 -5.32
C LEU A 62 -18.57 5.96 -4.69
N GLU A 63 -18.70 5.44 -3.47
CA GLU A 63 -19.97 5.43 -2.73
C GLU A 63 -20.48 6.86 -2.46
N ALA A 64 -19.60 7.76 -2.01
CA ALA A 64 -19.93 9.16 -1.81
C ALA A 64 -20.33 9.88 -3.10
N ILE A 65 -19.66 9.58 -4.23
CA ILE A 65 -20.05 10.09 -5.54
C ILE A 65 -21.43 9.52 -5.94
N ARG A 66 -21.66 8.21 -5.76
CA ARG A 66 -22.93 7.55 -6.10
C ARG A 66 -24.10 8.20 -5.35
N TRP A 67 -23.92 8.50 -4.06
CA TRP A 67 -24.95 9.15 -3.25
C TRP A 67 -25.42 10.49 -3.83
N ALA A 68 -24.49 11.31 -4.35
CA ALA A 68 -24.84 12.55 -5.03
C ALA A 68 -25.45 12.31 -6.41
N THR A 69 -24.87 11.39 -7.21
CA THR A 69 -25.30 11.18 -8.58
C THR A 69 -26.67 10.53 -8.67
N ASP A 70 -27.02 9.62 -7.75
CA ASP A 70 -28.37 9.07 -7.63
C ASP A 70 -29.39 10.18 -7.37
N TYR A 71 -29.05 11.12 -6.48
CA TYR A 71 -29.87 12.29 -6.25
C TYR A 71 -29.93 13.23 -7.47
N PHE A 72 -28.84 13.47 -8.20
CA PHE A 72 -28.90 14.29 -9.42
C PHE A 72 -29.73 13.65 -10.53
N LEU A 73 -29.73 12.33 -10.67
CA LEU A 73 -30.64 11.61 -11.58
C LEU A 73 -32.10 11.84 -11.22
N LYS A 74 -32.42 11.98 -9.93
CA LYS A 74 -33.76 12.34 -9.43
C LYS A 74 -34.08 13.82 -9.64
N ALA A 75 -33.17 14.71 -9.28
CA ALA A 75 -33.27 16.17 -9.39
C ALA A 75 -33.32 16.68 -10.84
N THR A 76 -33.09 15.80 -11.82
CA THR A 76 -33.19 16.12 -13.25
C THR A 76 -34.12 15.15 -13.99
N SER A 77 -34.98 14.44 -13.24
CA SER A 77 -35.83 13.37 -13.78
C SER A 77 -36.99 13.88 -14.64
N ILE A 78 -37.48 15.10 -14.40
CA ILE A 78 -38.56 15.71 -15.18
C ILE A 78 -37.95 16.48 -16.36
N PRO A 79 -38.31 16.15 -17.62
CA PRO A 79 -37.86 16.91 -18.78
C PRO A 79 -38.21 18.41 -18.67
N GLY A 80 -37.21 19.28 -18.90
CA GLY A 80 -37.40 20.73 -18.89
C GLY A 80 -37.34 21.38 -17.50
N PHE A 81 -37.09 20.59 -16.44
CA PHE A 81 -36.88 21.08 -15.09
C PHE A 81 -35.58 20.53 -14.51
N VAL A 82 -34.85 21.37 -13.78
CA VAL A 82 -33.72 20.97 -12.94
C VAL A 82 -33.98 21.53 -11.55
N PHE A 83 -34.02 20.68 -10.53
CA PHE A 83 -34.17 21.16 -9.16
C PHE A 83 -32.83 21.74 -8.70
N ALA A 84 -32.84 23.00 -8.25
CA ALA A 84 -31.66 23.72 -7.79
C ALA A 84 -31.53 23.68 -6.25
N GLN A 85 -32.65 23.56 -5.54
CA GLN A 85 -32.69 23.57 -4.08
C GLN A 85 -33.87 22.77 -3.52
N VAL A 86 -33.71 22.19 -2.34
CA VAL A 86 -34.81 21.62 -1.53
C VAL A 86 -34.67 22.07 -0.07
N GLY A 87 -35.71 22.73 0.45
CA GLY A 87 -35.74 23.33 1.79
C GLY A 87 -35.98 24.84 1.74
N ASP A 88 -36.61 25.39 2.77
CA ASP A 88 -36.88 26.83 2.91
C ASP A 88 -35.67 27.51 3.57
N PRO A 89 -34.93 28.32 2.81
CA PRO A 89 -33.62 28.76 3.23
C PRO A 89 -33.67 29.71 4.44
N TYR A 90 -34.77 30.41 4.68
CA TYR A 90 -34.89 31.31 5.82
C TYR A 90 -35.37 30.57 7.06
N ASN A 91 -36.35 29.68 6.90
CA ASN A 91 -36.90 28.91 8.02
C ASN A 91 -35.89 27.89 8.54
N ASP A 92 -35.25 27.13 7.67
CA ASP A 92 -34.21 26.17 8.03
C ASP A 92 -33.02 26.86 8.74
N HIS A 93 -32.57 28.02 8.26
CA HIS A 93 -31.53 28.80 8.94
C HIS A 93 -31.98 29.39 10.28
N ASN A 94 -33.26 29.69 10.45
CA ASN A 94 -33.83 30.13 11.71
C ASN A 94 -33.95 28.98 12.72
N CYS A 95 -34.04 27.73 12.29
CA CYS A 95 -34.15 26.57 13.18
C CYS A 95 -32.79 26.00 13.60
N TRP A 96 -32.72 25.46 14.81
CA TRP A 96 -31.59 24.71 15.33
C TRP A 96 -32.06 23.34 15.82
N GLU A 97 -32.51 22.51 14.88
CA GLU A 97 -33.10 21.19 15.14
C GLU A 97 -32.33 20.07 14.42
N ARG A 98 -32.69 18.82 14.72
CA ARG A 98 -32.07 17.65 14.08
C ARG A 98 -32.70 17.43 12.70
N PRO A 99 -31.93 17.06 11.67
CA PRO A 99 -32.51 16.74 10.36
C PRO A 99 -33.58 15.64 10.44
N GLU A 100 -33.45 14.69 11.37
CA GLU A 100 -34.43 13.63 11.58
C GLU A 100 -35.78 14.12 12.15
N ASP A 101 -35.77 15.27 12.82
CA ASP A 101 -36.95 15.92 13.39
C ASP A 101 -37.42 17.12 12.57
N MET A 102 -36.81 17.39 11.41
CA MET A 102 -37.08 18.65 10.72
C MET A 102 -38.58 18.79 10.39
N ASP A 103 -39.15 19.92 10.77
CA ASP A 103 -40.55 20.26 10.53
C ASP A 103 -40.72 21.45 9.56
N THR A 104 -39.60 22.04 9.13
CA THR A 104 -39.54 23.12 8.15
C THR A 104 -40.05 22.69 6.78
N ASN A 105 -40.60 23.65 6.03
CA ASN A 105 -41.12 23.39 4.70
C ASN A 105 -40.01 22.90 3.75
N ARG A 106 -40.20 21.68 3.22
CA ARG A 106 -39.28 21.04 2.26
C ARG A 106 -39.52 21.47 0.81
N THR A 107 -39.66 22.77 0.59
CA THR A 107 -40.00 23.34 -0.73
C THR A 107 -38.92 23.05 -1.77
N PRO A 108 -39.24 22.39 -2.89
CA PRO A 108 -38.31 22.23 -4.00
C PRO A 108 -38.37 23.45 -4.93
N TYR A 109 -37.21 24.04 -5.21
CA TYR A 109 -37.06 25.13 -6.17
C TYR A 109 -36.41 24.60 -7.45
N ALA A 110 -37.10 24.81 -8.58
CA ALA A 110 -36.67 24.30 -9.88
C ALA A 110 -36.45 25.43 -10.88
N ILE A 111 -35.39 25.29 -11.65
CA ILE A 111 -35.17 26.08 -12.85
C ILE A 111 -35.88 25.43 -14.04
N SER A 112 -36.28 26.26 -14.99
CA SER A 112 -37.07 25.88 -16.15
C SER A 112 -36.73 26.79 -17.34
N LYS A 113 -37.40 26.60 -18.48
CA LYS A 113 -37.28 27.54 -19.61
C LYS A 113 -37.63 28.98 -19.22
N GLN A 114 -38.61 29.17 -18.31
CA GLN A 114 -39.08 30.48 -17.87
C GLN A 114 -38.20 31.07 -16.76
N PHE A 115 -37.55 30.20 -15.98
CA PHE A 115 -36.71 30.54 -14.84
C PHE A 115 -35.34 29.88 -15.03
N PRO A 116 -34.49 30.41 -15.91
CA PRO A 116 -33.23 29.75 -16.26
C PRO A 116 -32.23 29.72 -15.09
N GLY A 117 -31.28 28.80 -15.16
CA GLY A 117 -30.17 28.64 -14.22
C GLY A 117 -29.09 27.77 -14.85
N SER A 118 -28.36 28.36 -15.80
CA SER A 118 -27.35 27.66 -16.58
C SER A 118 -26.18 27.18 -15.73
N GLU A 119 -25.78 27.94 -14.72
CA GLU A 119 -24.69 27.65 -13.80
C GLU A 119 -24.92 26.32 -13.07
N VAL A 120 -26.01 26.21 -12.30
CA VAL A 120 -26.33 24.99 -11.55
C VAL A 120 -26.60 23.80 -12.48
N SER A 121 -27.24 24.03 -13.62
CA SER A 121 -27.48 22.95 -14.61
C SER A 121 -26.17 22.41 -15.17
N ALA A 122 -25.28 23.30 -15.62
CA ALA A 122 -24.04 22.91 -16.26
C ALA A 122 -23.03 22.34 -15.27
N GLU A 123 -23.03 22.77 -14.00
CA GLU A 123 -22.25 22.11 -12.95
C GLU A 123 -22.79 20.71 -12.63
N ILE A 124 -24.12 20.50 -12.59
CA ILE A 124 -24.70 19.14 -12.47
C ILE A 124 -24.29 18.28 -13.66
N ALA A 125 -24.29 18.83 -14.87
CA ALA A 125 -23.82 18.12 -16.05
C ALA A 125 -22.33 17.75 -15.95
N ALA A 126 -21.48 18.66 -15.46
CA ALA A 126 -20.06 18.39 -15.19
C ALA A 126 -19.89 17.26 -14.16
N ALA A 127 -20.64 17.30 -13.05
CA ALA A 127 -20.62 16.29 -12.01
C ALA A 127 -20.99 14.91 -12.55
N LEU A 128 -22.08 14.81 -13.31
CA LEU A 128 -22.53 13.56 -13.93
C LEU A 128 -21.53 13.06 -15.00
N ALA A 129 -20.97 13.96 -15.82
CA ALA A 129 -19.99 13.60 -16.84
C ALA A 129 -18.67 13.08 -16.22
N ALA A 130 -18.11 13.78 -15.23
CA ALA A 130 -16.92 13.34 -14.50
C ALA A 130 -17.17 12.01 -13.79
N SER A 131 -18.31 11.87 -13.10
CA SER A 131 -18.69 10.65 -12.39
C SER A 131 -18.89 9.46 -13.32
N SER A 132 -19.46 9.67 -14.51
CA SER A 132 -19.58 8.61 -15.51
C SER A 132 -18.22 7.99 -15.84
N MET A 133 -17.18 8.82 -15.94
CA MET A 133 -15.83 8.31 -16.18
C MET A 133 -15.26 7.57 -14.97
N ALA A 134 -15.56 8.03 -13.75
CA ALA A 134 -15.10 7.38 -12.51
C ALA A 134 -15.71 5.99 -12.33
N PHE A 135 -16.99 5.81 -12.70
CA PHE A 135 -17.68 4.51 -12.66
C PHE A 135 -17.44 3.64 -13.88
N ARG A 136 -16.94 4.17 -15.00
CA ARG A 136 -16.73 3.40 -16.24
C ARG A 136 -16.00 2.06 -16.03
N PRO A 137 -14.96 1.95 -15.18
CA PRO A 137 -14.26 0.69 -14.95
C PRO A 137 -15.03 -0.32 -14.08
N SER A 138 -15.90 0.13 -13.18
CA SER A 138 -16.54 -0.70 -12.15
C SER A 138 -18.04 -0.94 -12.37
N ASP A 139 -18.74 0.01 -13.00
CA ASP A 139 -20.16 -0.03 -13.30
C ASP A 139 -20.45 0.70 -14.63
N PRO A 140 -20.23 0.03 -15.77
CA PRO A 140 -20.38 0.64 -17.10
C PRO A 140 -21.85 0.99 -17.42
N VAL A 141 -22.82 0.26 -16.85
CA VAL A 141 -24.25 0.52 -17.04
C VAL A 141 -24.64 1.83 -16.36
N TYR A 142 -24.27 1.98 -15.08
CA TYR A 142 -24.50 3.23 -14.35
C TYR A 142 -23.75 4.40 -15.01
N SER A 143 -22.50 4.19 -15.41
CA SER A 143 -21.72 5.17 -16.20
C SER A 143 -22.49 5.66 -17.44
N ALA A 144 -23.12 4.77 -18.21
CA ALA A 144 -23.89 5.16 -19.39
C ALA A 144 -25.15 5.97 -19.03
N ILE A 145 -25.83 5.64 -17.93
CA ILE A 145 -26.97 6.40 -17.41
C ILE A 145 -26.54 7.81 -17.02
N LEU A 146 -25.45 7.94 -16.26
CA LEU A 146 -24.89 9.23 -15.85
C LEU A 146 -24.51 10.08 -17.06
N LEU A 147 -23.79 9.50 -18.02
CA LEU A 147 -23.35 10.24 -19.21
C LEU A 147 -24.52 10.71 -20.07
N LYS A 148 -25.54 9.86 -20.27
CA LYS A 148 -26.76 10.24 -20.98
C LYS A 148 -27.47 11.39 -20.28
N ARG A 149 -27.60 11.35 -18.95
CA ARG A 149 -28.21 12.45 -18.21
C ARG A 149 -27.37 13.71 -18.26
N ALA A 150 -26.04 13.61 -18.16
CA ALA A 150 -25.13 14.75 -18.28
C ALA A 150 -25.34 15.52 -19.59
N ILE A 151 -25.45 14.80 -20.71
CA ILE A 151 -25.70 15.39 -22.04
C ILE A 151 -27.05 16.14 -22.03
N MET A 152 -28.12 15.50 -21.55
CA MET A 152 -29.45 16.13 -21.53
C MET A 152 -29.51 17.40 -20.66
N VAL A 153 -28.86 17.37 -19.49
CA VAL A 153 -28.84 18.51 -18.57
C VAL A 153 -28.00 19.65 -19.13
N PHE A 154 -26.88 19.35 -19.78
CA PHE A 154 -26.06 20.34 -20.46
C PHE A 154 -26.79 21.00 -21.63
N GLU A 155 -27.47 20.22 -22.48
CA GLU A 155 -28.27 20.75 -23.59
C GLU A 155 -29.38 21.67 -23.08
N PHE A 156 -30.01 21.35 -21.94
CA PHE A 156 -30.97 22.22 -21.28
C PHE A 156 -30.32 23.54 -20.81
N ALA A 157 -29.17 23.44 -20.13
CA ALA A 157 -28.42 24.59 -19.62
C ALA A 157 -28.02 25.57 -20.73
N ASP A 158 -27.51 25.05 -21.85
CA ASP A 158 -27.06 25.84 -22.99
C ASP A 158 -28.20 26.43 -23.80
N LYS A 159 -29.31 25.70 -23.91
CA LYS A 159 -30.49 26.14 -24.68
C LYS A 159 -31.28 27.24 -23.97
N TYR A 160 -31.37 27.19 -22.65
CA TYR A 160 -32.14 28.13 -21.83
C TYR A 160 -31.21 28.91 -20.91
N ARG A 161 -30.44 29.83 -21.52
CA ARG A 161 -29.41 30.58 -20.82
C ARG A 161 -29.96 31.64 -19.86
N GLY A 162 -29.38 31.71 -18.67
CA GLY A 162 -29.66 32.74 -17.67
C GLY A 162 -29.21 32.31 -16.29
N SER A 163 -28.95 33.27 -15.41
CA SER A 163 -28.54 32.99 -14.04
C SER A 163 -29.74 32.65 -13.15
N TYR A 164 -29.58 31.69 -12.25
CA TYR A 164 -30.56 31.47 -11.21
C TYR A 164 -30.68 32.66 -10.26
N ASN A 165 -29.69 33.56 -10.18
CA ASN A 165 -29.81 34.76 -9.35
C ASN A 165 -30.99 35.62 -9.82
N ASP A 166 -31.24 35.64 -11.13
CA ASP A 166 -32.34 36.41 -11.71
C ASP A 166 -33.67 35.66 -11.60
N SER A 167 -33.65 34.33 -11.45
CA SER A 167 -34.84 33.50 -11.52
C SER A 167 -35.30 32.97 -10.15
N LEU A 168 -34.39 32.39 -9.37
CA LEU A 168 -34.60 31.86 -8.02
C LEU A 168 -33.95 32.72 -6.93
N GLY A 169 -33.36 33.86 -7.30
CA GLY A 169 -32.55 34.75 -6.46
C GLY A 169 -32.96 34.85 -5.01
N PRO A 170 -34.20 35.22 -4.65
CA PRO A 170 -34.62 35.39 -3.25
C PRO A 170 -34.45 34.14 -2.37
N TRP A 171 -34.34 32.96 -2.98
CA TRP A 171 -34.27 31.66 -2.29
C TRP A 171 -32.86 31.06 -2.32
N THR A 172 -32.08 31.33 -3.37
CA THR A 172 -30.69 30.84 -3.47
C THR A 172 -29.67 31.87 -2.99
N CYS A 173 -29.92 33.16 -3.20
CA CYS A 173 -29.11 34.30 -2.75
C CYS A 173 -29.85 34.99 -1.58
N PRO A 174 -29.21 35.26 -0.42
CA PRO A 174 -27.78 35.52 -0.25
C PRO A 174 -26.88 34.32 0.06
N PHE A 175 -27.39 33.09 0.08
CA PHE A 175 -26.64 31.91 0.54
C PHE A 175 -25.58 31.45 -0.47
N TYR A 176 -26.01 31.14 -1.69
CA TYR A 176 -25.15 30.80 -2.84
C TYR A 176 -25.53 31.69 -4.02
N CYS A 177 -25.04 32.93 -4.05
CA CYS A 177 -25.22 33.79 -5.22
C CYS A 177 -24.20 33.43 -6.31
N ASP A 178 -24.61 33.45 -7.57
CA ASP A 178 -23.69 33.40 -8.72
C ASP A 178 -22.98 34.76 -8.90
N PHE A 179 -21.69 34.84 -8.58
CA PHE A 179 -20.91 36.07 -8.81
C PHE A 179 -20.13 36.03 -10.12
N SER A 180 -19.71 34.86 -10.62
CA SER A 180 -18.93 34.72 -11.86
C SER A 180 -19.74 34.79 -13.15
N GLY A 181 -21.07 34.65 -13.09
CA GLY A 181 -21.87 34.38 -14.28
C GLY A 181 -21.93 32.87 -14.56
N TYR A 182 -22.71 32.47 -15.56
CA TYR A 182 -22.93 31.06 -15.90
C TYR A 182 -22.07 30.53 -17.06
N GLU A 183 -21.31 31.42 -17.72
CA GLU A 183 -20.54 31.06 -18.91
C GLU A 183 -19.36 30.13 -18.56
N ASP A 184 -18.76 30.26 -17.38
CA ASP A 184 -17.74 29.34 -16.93
C ASP A 184 -18.28 27.95 -16.58
N GLU A 185 -19.47 27.80 -16.00
CA GLU A 185 -20.08 26.47 -15.82
C GLU A 185 -20.44 25.82 -17.16
N LEU A 186 -20.94 26.59 -18.14
CA LEU A 186 -21.20 26.06 -19.49
C LEU A 186 -19.90 25.55 -20.14
N LEU A 187 -18.80 26.31 -20.03
CA LEU A 187 -17.50 25.87 -20.53
C LEU A 187 -16.95 24.67 -19.75
N TRP A 188 -17.15 24.63 -18.44
CA TRP A 188 -16.74 23.55 -17.56
C TRP A 188 -17.49 22.24 -17.85
N GLY A 189 -18.81 22.30 -17.98
CA GLY A 189 -19.66 21.18 -18.39
C GLY A 189 -19.28 20.66 -19.78
N ALA A 190 -19.06 21.55 -20.74
CA ALA A 190 -18.59 21.17 -22.07
C ALA A 190 -17.20 20.51 -22.04
N ALA A 191 -16.26 21.01 -21.24
CA ALA A 191 -14.93 20.42 -21.11
C ALA A 191 -14.98 19.00 -20.53
N TRP A 192 -15.82 18.76 -19.51
CA TRP A 192 -16.03 17.42 -18.95
C TRP A 192 -16.74 16.48 -19.92
N LEU A 193 -17.78 16.95 -20.61
CA LEU A 193 -18.46 16.17 -21.64
C LEU A 193 -17.53 15.83 -22.81
N PHE A 194 -16.67 16.75 -23.23
CA PHE A 194 -15.63 16.45 -24.20
C PHE A 194 -14.67 15.38 -23.68
N ARG A 195 -14.21 15.49 -22.42
CA ARG A 195 -13.33 14.49 -21.81
C ARG A 195 -13.98 13.11 -21.78
N ALA A 196 -15.27 13.04 -21.45
CA ALA A 196 -16.04 11.80 -21.31
C ALA A 196 -16.43 11.15 -22.64
N THR A 197 -16.83 11.95 -23.63
CA THR A 197 -17.42 11.48 -24.91
C THR A 197 -16.46 11.52 -26.09
N LYS A 198 -15.46 12.42 -26.08
CA LYS A 198 -14.63 12.79 -27.23
C LYS A 198 -15.40 13.38 -28.41
N ALA A 199 -16.66 13.77 -28.24
CA ALA A 199 -17.44 14.39 -29.30
C ALA A 199 -16.91 15.81 -29.61
N THR A 200 -16.59 16.05 -30.88
CA THR A 200 -16.00 17.32 -31.36
C THR A 200 -16.90 18.52 -31.13
N TYR A 201 -18.22 18.32 -31.05
CA TYR A 201 -19.18 19.36 -30.69
C TYR A 201 -18.79 20.09 -29.39
N TYR A 202 -18.51 19.35 -28.32
CA TYR A 202 -18.14 19.95 -27.03
C TYR A 202 -16.78 20.65 -27.08
N TRP A 203 -15.82 20.10 -27.84
CA TRP A 203 -14.54 20.77 -28.05
C TRP A 203 -14.70 22.11 -28.77
N ASN A 204 -15.48 22.12 -29.86
CA ASN A 204 -15.78 23.33 -30.61
C ASN A 204 -16.53 24.34 -29.75
N TYR A 205 -17.41 23.87 -28.86
CA TYR A 205 -18.09 24.73 -27.88
C TYR A 205 -17.09 25.41 -26.94
N VAL A 206 -16.15 24.65 -26.37
CA VAL A 206 -15.11 25.20 -25.48
C VAL A 206 -14.26 26.25 -26.21
N VAL A 207 -13.71 25.91 -27.37
CA VAL A 207 -12.86 26.82 -28.15
C VAL A 207 -13.62 28.06 -28.61
N LYS A 208 -14.89 27.91 -29.00
CA LYS A 208 -15.70 29.03 -29.46
C LYS A 208 -16.00 30.02 -28.34
N ASN A 209 -16.27 29.56 -27.12
CA ASN A 209 -16.78 30.41 -26.04
C ASN A 209 -15.72 30.81 -24.99
N ILE A 210 -14.48 30.29 -25.05
CA ILE A 210 -13.45 30.57 -24.02
C ILE A 210 -13.11 32.05 -23.84
N HIS A 211 -13.25 32.85 -24.90
CA HIS A 211 -13.02 34.30 -24.86
C HIS A 211 -13.99 35.05 -23.93
N ASN A 212 -15.13 34.44 -23.59
CA ASN A 212 -16.08 34.98 -22.62
C ASN A 212 -15.48 35.05 -21.19
N LEU A 213 -14.38 34.33 -20.91
CA LEU A 213 -13.71 34.28 -19.61
C LEU A 213 -12.49 35.20 -19.48
N GLU A 214 -12.20 36.03 -20.50
CA GLU A 214 -10.98 36.85 -20.54
C GLU A 214 -11.04 38.10 -19.64
N ASN A 215 -12.24 38.57 -19.30
CA ASN A 215 -12.44 39.77 -18.49
C ASN A 215 -12.74 39.43 -17.03
N ILE A 216 -12.27 40.28 -16.10
CA ILE A 216 -12.68 40.19 -14.70
C ILE A 216 -14.16 40.54 -14.62
N ILE A 217 -14.94 39.65 -13.99
CA ILE A 217 -16.38 39.85 -13.82
C ILE A 217 -16.60 40.46 -12.44
N THR A 218 -17.02 41.72 -12.40
CA THR A 218 -17.40 42.43 -11.18
C THR A 218 -18.93 42.58 -11.14
N LYS A 219 -19.60 41.93 -10.17
CA LYS A 219 -21.04 42.03 -9.95
C LYS A 219 -21.34 42.81 -8.67
N ASN A 220 -22.37 43.66 -8.71
CA ASN A 220 -22.90 44.32 -7.53
C ASN A 220 -24.10 43.53 -7.00
N VAL A 221 -23.99 42.99 -5.79
CA VAL A 221 -25.09 42.29 -5.11
C VAL A 221 -25.40 43.04 -3.82
N ASN A 222 -26.65 43.49 -3.67
CA ASN A 222 -27.12 44.26 -2.51
C ASN A 222 -26.25 45.48 -2.16
N GLY A 223 -25.71 46.16 -3.17
CA GLY A 223 -24.87 47.37 -3.00
C GLY A 223 -23.39 47.11 -2.70
N VAL A 224 -22.95 45.84 -2.68
CA VAL A 224 -21.54 45.45 -2.50
C VAL A 224 -20.99 44.88 -3.80
N SER A 225 -19.80 45.34 -4.19
CA SER A 225 -19.11 44.90 -5.42
C SER A 225 -18.26 43.67 -5.15
N TYR A 226 -18.48 42.59 -5.90
CA TYR A 226 -17.74 41.34 -5.82
C TYR A 226 -17.08 41.04 -7.17
N ASN A 227 -15.79 40.70 -7.14
CA ASN A 227 -15.11 40.14 -8.31
C ASN A 227 -15.38 38.64 -8.34
N GLY A 228 -16.35 38.20 -9.15
CA GLY A 228 -16.79 36.82 -9.20
C GLY A 228 -15.95 35.91 -10.09
N GLY A 229 -15.36 36.44 -11.17
CA GLY A 229 -14.58 35.65 -12.14
C GLY A 229 -13.22 36.25 -12.46
N SER A 230 -12.17 35.42 -12.41
CA SER A 230 -10.84 35.75 -12.95
C SER A 230 -10.07 34.47 -13.32
N PHE A 231 -9.02 34.58 -14.14
CA PHE A 231 -8.14 33.45 -14.48
C PHE A 231 -7.54 32.72 -13.26
N ALA A 232 -7.58 33.34 -12.08
CA ALA A 232 -7.06 32.80 -10.83
C ALA A 232 -8.14 32.28 -9.86
N GLU A 233 -9.42 32.32 -10.24
CA GLU A 233 -10.53 31.82 -9.41
C GLU A 233 -10.87 30.37 -9.71
N PHE A 234 -11.17 29.62 -8.64
CA PHE A 234 -11.73 28.27 -8.72
C PHE A 234 -12.47 27.89 -7.43
N GLY A 235 -13.72 27.49 -7.56
CA GLY A 235 -14.60 27.08 -6.47
C GLY A 235 -15.98 26.67 -6.97
N TRP A 236 -16.93 26.55 -6.04
CA TRP A 236 -18.31 26.22 -6.39
C TRP A 236 -18.96 27.29 -7.29
N ASP A 237 -18.58 28.56 -7.13
CA ASP A 237 -19.04 29.68 -7.97
C ASP A 237 -18.23 29.75 -9.27
N SER A 238 -16.91 29.95 -9.22
CA SER A 238 -16.11 30.16 -10.44
C SER A 238 -15.32 28.92 -10.91
N LYS A 239 -15.23 28.69 -12.24
CA LYS A 239 -14.49 27.55 -12.86
C LYS A 239 -13.26 27.96 -13.68
N HIS A 240 -12.95 29.24 -13.76
CA HIS A 240 -11.97 29.81 -14.70
C HIS A 240 -10.59 29.10 -14.66
N ALA A 241 -9.94 29.00 -13.50
CA ALA A 241 -8.64 28.32 -13.40
C ALA A 241 -8.77 26.80 -13.65
N GLY A 242 -9.89 26.20 -13.20
CA GLY A 242 -10.19 24.78 -13.38
C GLY A 242 -10.28 24.36 -14.85
N ILE A 243 -10.97 25.15 -15.68
CA ILE A 243 -11.11 24.92 -17.13
C ILE A 243 -9.72 24.89 -17.79
N ASN A 244 -8.88 25.89 -17.51
CA ASN A 244 -7.54 26.00 -18.10
C ASN A 244 -6.65 24.80 -17.70
N VAL A 245 -6.68 24.39 -16.43
CA VAL A 245 -5.93 23.22 -15.94
C VAL A 245 -6.47 21.90 -16.55
N LEU A 246 -7.79 21.73 -16.58
CA LEU A 246 -8.45 20.53 -17.13
C LEU A 246 -8.17 20.38 -18.63
N VAL A 247 -8.36 21.45 -19.41
CA VAL A 247 -8.19 21.42 -20.87
C VAL A 247 -6.72 21.20 -21.24
N SER A 248 -5.79 21.87 -20.57
CA SER A 248 -4.34 21.63 -20.75
C SER A 248 -4.00 20.15 -20.58
N ARG A 249 -4.61 19.50 -19.58
CA ARG A 249 -4.45 18.07 -19.32
C ARG A 249 -5.08 17.18 -20.39
N ILE A 250 -6.22 17.57 -20.96
CA ILE A 250 -6.92 16.80 -22.01
C ILE A 250 -6.11 16.80 -23.33
N MET A 251 -5.52 17.93 -23.70
CA MET A 251 -4.89 18.11 -25.01
C MET A 251 -3.51 17.47 -25.16
N LYS A 252 -2.85 17.08 -24.05
CA LYS A 252 -1.58 16.30 -23.93
C LYS A 252 -0.32 16.84 -24.65
N ASN A 253 -0.42 17.40 -25.85
CA ASN A 253 0.67 17.87 -26.72
C ASN A 253 0.52 19.33 -27.16
N SER A 254 -0.25 20.14 -26.43
CA SER A 254 -0.41 21.57 -26.75
C SER A 254 0.90 22.33 -26.63
N SER A 255 1.15 23.19 -27.62
CA SER A 255 2.19 24.22 -27.58
C SER A 255 2.11 25.04 -26.29
N SER A 256 3.24 25.56 -25.80
CA SER A 256 3.26 26.55 -24.71
C SER A 256 2.52 27.85 -25.07
N SER A 257 2.27 28.09 -26.36
CA SER A 257 1.48 29.21 -26.86
C SER A 257 -0.03 28.95 -26.87
N ASP A 258 -0.47 27.76 -26.45
CA ASP A 258 -1.89 27.45 -26.33
C ASP A 258 -2.52 28.29 -25.18
N PRO A 259 -3.66 28.95 -25.40
CA PRO A 259 -4.25 29.86 -24.42
C PRO A 259 -4.59 29.15 -23.10
N PHE A 260 -4.97 27.86 -23.12
CA PHE A 260 -5.30 27.12 -21.90
C PHE A 260 -4.06 26.86 -21.05
N VAL A 261 -2.95 26.51 -21.70
CA VAL A 261 -1.66 26.31 -21.05
C VAL A 261 -1.13 27.63 -20.49
N LEU A 262 -1.16 28.68 -21.29
CA LEU A 262 -0.68 30.00 -20.89
C LEU A 262 -1.46 30.53 -19.68
N ASN A 263 -2.77 30.37 -19.68
CA ASN A 263 -3.61 30.79 -18.55
C ASN A 263 -3.43 29.89 -17.32
N ALA A 264 -3.19 28.58 -17.49
CA ALA A 264 -2.85 27.70 -16.38
C ALA A 264 -1.48 28.04 -15.76
N ASP A 265 -0.49 28.43 -16.58
CA ASP A 265 0.81 28.92 -16.11
C ASP A 265 0.65 30.25 -15.36
N ARG A 266 -0.15 31.19 -15.88
CA ARG A 266 -0.49 32.45 -15.19
C ARG A 266 -1.18 32.18 -13.85
N PHE A 267 -2.14 31.26 -13.83
CA PHE A 267 -2.81 30.82 -12.61
C PHE A 267 -1.80 30.33 -11.57
N VAL A 268 -0.90 29.42 -11.94
CA VAL A 268 0.16 28.94 -11.04
C VAL A 268 0.99 30.11 -10.51
N CYS A 269 1.46 30.99 -11.38
CA CYS A 269 2.25 32.16 -10.99
C CYS A 269 1.48 33.11 -10.06
N SER A 270 0.15 33.12 -10.12
CA SER A 270 -0.68 33.94 -9.23
C SER A 270 -0.76 33.39 -7.79
N LEU A 271 -0.45 32.11 -7.58
CA LEU A 271 -0.54 31.49 -6.26
C LEU A 271 0.80 31.45 -5.50
N LEU A 272 1.94 31.53 -6.19
CA LEU A 272 3.23 31.30 -5.55
C LEU A 272 3.67 32.48 -4.67
N PRO A 273 4.08 32.25 -3.39
CA PRO A 273 4.48 33.31 -2.47
C PRO A 273 5.59 34.23 -3.00
N GLU A 274 6.54 33.64 -3.75
CA GLU A 274 7.72 34.28 -4.34
C GLU A 274 7.48 34.90 -5.72
N SER A 275 6.32 34.67 -6.33
CA SER A 275 6.04 35.18 -7.68
C SER A 275 5.74 36.69 -7.64
N PRO A 276 6.30 37.47 -8.59
CA PRO A 276 5.99 38.89 -8.72
C PRO A 276 4.53 39.15 -9.17
N THR A 277 3.85 38.13 -9.70
CA THR A 277 2.46 38.22 -10.18
C THR A 277 1.44 37.59 -9.22
N LYS A 278 1.81 37.35 -7.96
CA LYS A 278 0.91 36.73 -6.99
C LYS A 278 -0.35 37.58 -6.77
N SER A 279 -1.51 36.93 -6.70
CA SER A 279 -2.82 37.55 -6.47
C SER A 279 -3.46 37.12 -5.14
N VAL A 280 -2.83 36.20 -4.40
CA VAL A 280 -3.28 35.75 -3.08
C VAL A 280 -2.36 36.25 -1.97
N SER A 281 -2.90 36.34 -0.76
CA SER A 281 -2.12 36.61 0.46
C SER A 281 -1.78 35.31 1.17
N TYR A 282 -0.85 35.38 2.11
CA TYR A 282 -0.53 34.26 3.00
C TYR A 282 -0.59 34.75 4.45
N SER A 283 -1.21 33.95 5.33
CA SER A 283 -1.16 34.20 6.77
C SER A 283 0.26 34.07 7.32
N PRO A 284 0.58 34.59 8.52
CA PRO A 284 1.88 34.37 9.17
C PRO A 284 2.27 32.89 9.25
N GLY A 285 1.31 32.00 9.48
CA GLY A 285 1.48 30.55 9.52
C GLY A 285 1.57 29.87 8.14
N GLY A 286 1.40 30.61 7.05
CA GLY A 286 1.56 30.11 5.69
C GLY A 286 0.29 29.57 5.02
N LEU A 287 -0.90 29.87 5.54
CA LEU A 287 -2.17 29.55 4.89
C LEU A 287 -2.37 30.48 3.69
N LEU A 288 -2.64 29.89 2.52
CA LEU A 288 -3.11 30.60 1.33
C LEU A 288 -4.45 31.26 1.67
N PHE A 289 -4.52 32.57 1.51
CA PHE A 289 -5.64 33.37 1.96
C PHE A 289 -6.20 34.28 0.86
N LYS A 290 -7.53 34.30 0.74
CA LYS A 290 -8.28 35.26 -0.09
C LYS A 290 -9.26 36.08 0.76
N PRO A 291 -9.56 37.35 0.43
CA PRO A 291 -10.57 38.12 1.16
C PRO A 291 -11.92 37.41 1.17
N GLY A 292 -12.57 37.31 2.34
CA GLY A 292 -13.84 36.61 2.52
C GLY A 292 -13.81 35.62 3.68
N GLY A 293 -14.92 34.89 3.82
CA GLY A 293 -15.12 33.85 4.83
C GLY A 293 -14.76 32.45 4.34
N SER A 294 -14.71 31.47 5.25
CA SER A 294 -14.51 30.06 4.94
C SER A 294 -13.30 29.79 4.04
N ASN A 295 -12.14 30.28 4.46
CA ASN A 295 -10.95 30.37 3.60
C ASN A 295 -10.38 29.02 3.14
N LEU A 296 -10.58 27.96 3.93
CA LEU A 296 -10.10 26.62 3.57
C LEU A 296 -10.74 26.10 2.28
N GLN A 297 -11.85 26.66 1.82
CA GLN A 297 -12.40 26.35 0.49
C GLN A 297 -11.41 26.69 -0.63
N HIS A 298 -10.72 27.84 -0.53
CA HIS A 298 -9.75 28.28 -1.51
C HIS A 298 -8.43 27.53 -1.34
N ALA A 299 -7.98 27.36 -0.10
CA ALA A 299 -6.74 26.63 0.17
C ALA A 299 -6.79 25.20 -0.38
N THR A 300 -7.93 24.52 -0.26
CA THR A 300 -8.12 23.16 -0.76
C THR A 300 -8.33 23.12 -2.29
N SER A 301 -9.24 23.93 -2.85
CA SER A 301 -9.55 23.92 -4.29
C SER A 301 -8.37 24.36 -5.16
N LEU A 302 -7.64 25.39 -4.75
CA LEU A 302 -6.51 25.93 -5.51
C LEU A 302 -5.28 25.02 -5.40
N SER A 303 -5.04 24.45 -4.21
CA SER A 303 -3.98 23.45 -4.04
C SER A 303 -4.25 22.18 -4.84
N PHE A 304 -5.52 21.76 -4.96
CA PHE A 304 -5.92 20.65 -5.82
C PHE A 304 -5.47 20.90 -7.26
N LEU A 305 -5.74 22.10 -7.80
CA LEU A 305 -5.35 22.44 -9.17
C LEU A 305 -3.83 22.47 -9.35
N LEU A 306 -3.08 22.96 -8.35
CA LEU A 306 -1.61 22.90 -8.37
C LEU A 306 -1.11 21.45 -8.49
N VAL A 307 -1.71 20.51 -7.77
CA VAL A 307 -1.35 19.08 -7.82
C VAL A 307 -1.69 18.46 -9.17
N VAL A 308 -2.90 18.71 -9.70
CA VAL A 308 -3.30 18.21 -11.02
C VAL A 308 -2.38 18.76 -12.12
N TYR A 309 -2.10 20.06 -12.09
CA TYR A 309 -1.23 20.70 -13.08
C TYR A 309 0.22 20.24 -12.97
N SER A 310 0.70 19.91 -11.76
CA SER A 310 2.03 19.30 -11.55
C SER A 310 2.20 17.97 -12.31
N SER A 311 1.12 17.21 -12.48
CA SER A 311 1.12 15.97 -13.27
C SER A 311 1.14 16.22 -14.77
N TYR A 312 0.54 17.32 -15.22
CA TYR A 312 0.68 17.81 -16.60
C TYR A 312 2.12 18.24 -16.89
N LEU A 313 2.75 19.05 -16.03
CA LEU A 313 4.15 19.47 -16.20
C LEU A 313 5.09 18.27 -16.33
N LYS A 314 4.85 17.21 -15.55
CA LYS A 314 5.60 15.94 -15.67
C LYS A 314 5.45 15.30 -17.04
N GLN A 315 4.21 15.24 -17.54
CA GLN A 315 3.92 14.60 -18.83
C GLN A 315 4.50 15.40 -20.00
N ALA A 316 4.43 16.72 -19.92
CA ALA A 316 4.89 17.63 -20.96
C ALA A 316 6.37 18.04 -20.83
N ASP A 317 7.09 17.47 -19.84
CA ASP A 317 8.50 17.75 -19.51
C ASP A 317 8.86 19.24 -19.53
N ARG A 318 8.09 20.06 -18.80
CA ARG A 318 8.24 21.51 -18.79
C ARG A 318 8.34 22.13 -17.40
N VAL A 319 8.83 23.36 -17.38
CA VAL A 319 8.82 24.27 -16.24
C VAL A 319 8.02 25.54 -16.57
N ILE A 320 7.57 26.25 -15.55
CA ILE A 320 6.81 27.49 -15.67
C ILE A 320 7.73 28.67 -15.32
N HIS A 321 7.60 29.78 -16.05
CA HIS A 321 8.35 31.01 -15.80
C HIS A 321 7.42 32.10 -15.26
N CYS A 322 7.56 32.42 -13.98
CA CYS A 322 6.81 33.46 -13.28
C CYS A 322 7.69 34.72 -13.14
N GLY A 323 7.90 35.43 -14.25
CA GLY A 323 8.88 36.51 -14.32
C GLY A 323 10.30 35.98 -14.10
N GLY A 324 10.98 36.44 -13.04
CA GLY A 324 12.32 35.96 -12.67
C GLY A 324 12.35 34.60 -11.94
N VAL A 325 11.20 34.00 -11.64
CA VAL A 325 11.09 32.74 -10.87
C VAL A 325 10.82 31.57 -11.80
N VAL A 326 11.67 30.54 -11.76
CA VAL A 326 11.44 29.27 -12.47
C VAL A 326 10.78 28.27 -11.52
N VAL A 327 9.66 27.72 -11.95
CA VAL A 327 8.79 26.88 -11.13
C VAL A 327 8.68 25.51 -11.79
N ASN A 328 9.05 24.49 -11.03
CA ASN A 328 8.95 23.10 -11.46
C ASN A 328 7.83 22.37 -10.70
N ARG A 329 7.56 21.13 -11.13
CA ARG A 329 6.60 20.23 -10.48
C ARG A 329 6.78 20.14 -8.97
N ALA A 330 8.01 20.00 -8.48
CA ALA A 330 8.29 19.82 -7.07
C ALA A 330 7.86 21.03 -6.23
N ARG A 331 7.95 22.24 -6.79
CA ARG A 331 7.51 23.46 -6.11
C ARG A 331 5.98 23.54 -5.98
N LEU A 332 5.23 23.20 -7.04
CA LEU A 332 3.75 23.19 -6.99
C LEU A 332 3.25 22.24 -5.89
N ILE A 333 3.85 21.06 -5.88
CA ILE A 333 3.61 20.04 -4.87
C ILE A 333 3.94 20.54 -3.46
N GLN A 334 5.06 21.25 -3.30
CA GLN A 334 5.47 21.78 -2.00
C GLN A 334 4.47 22.79 -1.45
N VAL A 335 3.95 23.68 -2.30
CA VAL A 335 2.94 24.67 -1.90
C VAL A 335 1.64 23.97 -1.49
N ALA A 336 1.14 23.06 -2.33
CA ALA A 336 -0.07 22.29 -2.03
C ALA A 336 0.07 21.45 -0.74
N ARG A 337 1.22 20.80 -0.54
CA ARG A 337 1.52 20.09 0.70
C ARG A 337 1.54 21.02 1.91
N GLY A 338 2.12 22.22 1.79
CA GLY A 338 2.12 23.20 2.86
C GLY A 338 0.71 23.54 3.34
N GLN A 339 -0.26 23.63 2.42
CA GLN A 339 -1.67 23.86 2.76
C GLN A 339 -2.30 22.64 3.48
N VAL A 340 -2.00 21.41 3.04
CA VAL A 340 -2.45 20.19 3.73
C VAL A 340 -1.86 20.10 5.13
N ASP A 341 -0.54 20.27 5.25
CA ASP A 341 0.18 20.21 6.52
C ASP A 341 -0.37 21.29 7.48
N TYR A 342 -0.68 22.49 6.97
CA TYR A 342 -1.35 23.55 7.73
C TYR A 342 -2.74 23.10 8.22
N ILE A 343 -3.61 22.58 7.34
CA ILE A 343 -4.95 22.10 7.70
C ILE A 343 -4.89 20.99 8.76
N LEU A 344 -3.88 20.13 8.71
CA LEU A 344 -3.72 18.98 9.59
C LEU A 344 -2.98 19.27 10.91
N GLY A 345 -2.49 20.50 11.11
CA GLY A 345 -1.97 20.95 12.41
C GLY A 345 -0.59 21.61 12.40
N SER A 346 0.07 21.74 11.25
CA SER A 346 1.32 22.50 11.12
C SER A 346 1.04 24.00 10.96
N ASN A 347 0.41 24.58 11.97
CA ASN A 347 -0.01 25.98 12.01
C ASN A 347 0.26 26.57 13.40
N PRO A 348 0.17 27.91 13.57
CA PRO A 348 0.49 28.58 14.84
C PRO A 348 -0.32 28.09 16.06
N LEU A 349 -1.49 27.50 15.85
CA LEU A 349 -2.34 26.97 16.93
C LEU A 349 -2.08 25.50 17.26
N ASN A 350 -1.18 24.82 16.52
CA ASN A 350 -0.94 23.38 16.57
C ASN A 350 -2.25 22.57 16.56
N MET A 351 -3.19 22.99 15.71
CA MET A 351 -4.58 22.52 15.70
C MET A 351 -4.95 21.99 14.32
N SER A 352 -5.47 20.77 14.23
CA SER A 352 -6.07 20.33 12.97
C SER A 352 -7.41 21.01 12.79
N TYR A 353 -7.67 21.58 11.62
CA TYR A 353 -8.98 22.06 11.23
C TYR A 353 -9.89 20.95 10.67
N MET A 354 -9.41 19.70 10.69
CA MET A 354 -10.22 18.50 10.43
C MET A 354 -10.65 17.88 11.76
N VAL A 355 -11.97 17.78 11.96
CA VAL A 355 -12.57 17.25 13.17
C VAL A 355 -12.18 15.78 13.37
N GLY A 356 -11.69 15.45 14.57
CA GLY A 356 -11.26 14.09 14.92
C GLY A 356 -9.85 13.71 14.48
N TYR A 357 -9.09 14.62 13.84
CA TYR A 357 -7.71 14.38 13.44
C TYR A 357 -6.71 15.08 14.38
N GLY A 358 -5.64 14.37 14.76
CA GLY A 358 -4.60 14.91 15.65
C GLY A 358 -5.02 15.04 17.12
N LYS A 359 -4.21 15.74 17.91
CA LYS A 359 -4.42 15.89 19.37
C LYS A 359 -5.33 17.07 19.74
N LYS A 360 -5.50 18.02 18.82
CA LYS A 360 -6.25 19.26 19.02
C LYS A 360 -6.99 19.58 17.72
N PHE A 361 -8.31 19.67 17.80
CA PHE A 361 -9.21 19.93 16.66
C PHE A 361 -10.48 20.63 17.15
N PRO A 362 -11.27 21.27 16.27
CA PRO A 362 -12.52 21.95 16.63
C PRO A 362 -13.52 21.02 17.33
N LEU A 363 -14.04 21.47 18.45
CA LEU A 363 -15.03 20.74 19.25
C LEU A 363 -16.42 21.37 19.16
N ARG A 364 -16.54 22.62 18.70
CA ARG A 364 -17.77 23.42 18.72
C ARG A 364 -18.08 23.97 17.33
N ILE A 365 -18.03 23.10 16.32
CA ILE A 365 -18.33 23.45 14.93
C ILE A 365 -19.80 23.88 14.76
N HIS A 366 -20.06 24.87 13.89
CA HIS A 366 -21.40 25.25 13.44
C HIS A 366 -22.00 24.14 12.58
N HIS A 367 -22.64 23.15 13.22
CA HIS A 367 -23.32 22.06 12.52
C HIS A 367 -24.40 21.45 13.42
N ARG A 368 -25.68 21.58 13.04
CA ARG A 368 -26.84 21.22 13.88
C ARG A 368 -26.77 19.79 14.40
N SER A 369 -26.69 18.80 13.51
CA SER A 369 -26.68 17.37 13.90
C SER A 369 -25.46 16.96 14.74
N SER A 370 -24.33 17.69 14.62
CA SER A 370 -23.15 17.45 15.44
C SER A 370 -23.36 18.03 16.84
N SER A 371 -23.98 19.22 16.94
CA SER A 371 -24.25 19.90 18.20
C SER A 371 -25.37 19.28 19.04
N LEU A 372 -26.37 18.66 18.42
CA LEU A 372 -27.58 18.13 19.07
C LEU A 372 -27.43 16.64 19.45
N PRO A 373 -28.10 16.15 20.52
CA PRO A 373 -28.06 14.73 20.88
C PRO A 373 -28.71 13.88 19.78
N SER A 374 -28.14 12.72 19.45
CA SER A 374 -28.75 11.82 18.47
C SER A 374 -30.10 11.26 18.94
N ILE A 375 -30.93 10.77 18.00
CA ILE A 375 -32.20 10.08 18.33
C ILE A 375 -31.97 8.94 19.33
N ASP A 376 -30.87 8.19 19.18
CA ASP A 376 -30.54 7.08 20.09
C ASP A 376 -30.35 7.55 21.55
N LYS A 377 -29.93 8.80 21.76
CA LYS A 377 -29.69 9.39 23.09
C LYS A 377 -30.86 10.23 23.60
N HIS A 378 -31.63 10.84 22.68
CA HIS A 378 -32.79 11.67 22.97
C HIS A 378 -33.91 11.34 21.98
N PRO A 379 -34.70 10.27 22.22
CA PRO A 379 -35.68 9.79 21.24
C PRO A 379 -36.88 10.71 21.03
N GLN A 380 -37.13 11.64 21.97
CA GLN A 380 -38.20 12.62 21.84
C GLN A 380 -37.88 13.59 20.71
N HIS A 381 -38.92 14.00 19.99
CA HIS A 381 -38.86 15.04 18.98
C HIS A 381 -38.26 16.34 19.54
N MET A 382 -37.51 17.05 18.71
CA MET A 382 -36.94 18.36 19.04
C MET A 382 -37.46 19.38 18.05
N ASP A 383 -38.31 20.29 18.50
CA ASP A 383 -38.88 21.34 17.67
C ASP A 383 -37.78 22.33 17.21
N CYS A 384 -38.07 23.12 16.18
CA CYS A 384 -37.19 24.13 15.56
C CYS A 384 -36.31 24.96 16.52
N LYS A 385 -36.77 25.26 17.74
CA LYS A 385 -36.04 26.07 18.73
C LYS A 385 -35.50 25.31 19.94
N ASP A 386 -35.79 24.02 20.07
CA ASP A 386 -35.38 23.22 21.24
C ASP A 386 -33.86 23.04 21.32
N GLY A 387 -33.18 23.11 20.17
CA GLY A 387 -31.72 23.02 20.13
C GLY A 387 -30.97 24.30 20.47
N SER A 388 -31.64 25.44 20.71
CA SER A 388 -30.96 26.71 21.01
C SER A 388 -30.03 26.62 22.22
N SER A 389 -30.42 25.87 23.26
CA SER A 389 -29.57 25.65 24.43
C SER A 389 -28.25 24.93 24.10
N TYR A 390 -28.25 24.05 23.09
CA TYR A 390 -27.04 23.36 22.60
C TYR A 390 -26.19 24.28 21.72
N PHE A 391 -26.82 25.12 20.90
CA PHE A 391 -26.15 26.15 20.12
C PHE A 391 -25.35 27.09 21.04
N ASP A 392 -26.00 27.65 22.06
CA ASP A 392 -25.42 28.60 23.02
C ASP A 392 -24.44 27.95 24.01
N SER A 393 -24.40 26.62 24.09
CA SER A 393 -23.58 25.90 25.05
C SER A 393 -22.07 26.12 24.85
N SER A 394 -21.34 26.29 25.94
CA SER A 394 -19.87 26.25 25.96
C SER A 394 -19.29 24.84 25.83
N ASN A 395 -20.12 23.80 25.94
CA ASN A 395 -19.67 22.41 25.83
C ASN A 395 -19.35 22.02 24.38
N PRO A 396 -18.50 20.99 24.17
CA PRO A 396 -18.31 20.36 22.86
C PRO A 396 -19.63 19.90 22.22
N ASN A 397 -19.61 19.73 20.90
CA ASN A 397 -20.68 19.09 20.14
C ASN A 397 -20.94 17.67 20.67
N GLN A 398 -22.22 17.30 20.78
CA GLN A 398 -22.65 16.01 21.32
C GLN A 398 -22.20 14.83 20.47
N ASN A 399 -22.08 15.04 19.16
CA ASN A 399 -21.64 14.04 18.19
C ASN A 399 -20.42 14.55 17.42
N LEU A 400 -19.34 13.76 17.43
CA LEU A 400 -18.14 14.09 16.68
C LEU A 400 -18.36 13.83 15.17
N LEU A 401 -18.37 14.90 14.37
CA LEU A 401 -18.44 14.83 12.91
C LEU A 401 -17.05 14.56 12.32
N THR A 402 -16.57 13.34 12.49
CA THR A 402 -15.19 12.95 12.13
C THR A 402 -14.93 13.16 10.63
N GLY A 403 -13.80 13.81 10.30
CA GLY A 403 -13.37 14.09 8.94
C GLY A 403 -13.91 15.40 8.35
N ALA A 404 -14.84 16.09 9.02
CA ALA A 404 -15.32 17.40 8.59
C ALA A 404 -14.21 18.45 8.70
N VAL A 405 -14.04 19.28 7.67
CA VAL A 405 -13.08 20.38 7.64
C VAL A 405 -13.85 21.68 7.72
N VAL A 406 -13.54 22.48 8.73
CA VAL A 406 -14.19 23.78 8.97
C VAL A 406 -13.72 24.85 7.99
N GLY A 407 -14.38 26.00 7.95
CA GLY A 407 -13.94 27.17 7.18
C GLY A 407 -12.51 27.65 7.47
N GLY A 408 -11.99 27.39 8.67
CA GLY A 408 -10.60 27.60 9.08
C GLY A 408 -10.32 28.98 9.67
N PRO A 409 -9.05 29.33 9.93
CA PRO A 409 -8.68 30.56 10.63
C PRO A 409 -8.75 31.80 9.73
N ASP A 410 -8.70 32.98 10.37
CA ASP A 410 -8.54 34.25 9.67
C ASP A 410 -7.10 34.46 9.15
N ILE A 411 -6.85 35.58 8.45
CA ILE A 411 -5.53 35.92 7.89
C ILE A 411 -4.42 36.04 8.94
N LYS A 412 -4.76 36.19 10.22
CA LYS A 412 -3.81 36.27 11.35
C LYS A 412 -3.63 34.92 12.05
N ASP A 413 -4.07 33.82 11.42
CA ASP A 413 -4.07 32.47 11.99
C ASP A 413 -4.94 32.33 13.26
N SER A 414 -5.88 33.26 13.47
CA SER A 414 -6.79 33.22 14.63
C SER A 414 -8.03 32.38 14.30
N TYR A 415 -8.39 31.48 15.22
CA TYR A 415 -9.55 30.61 15.08
C TYR A 415 -10.33 30.53 16.39
N ALA A 416 -11.61 30.90 16.34
CA ALA A 416 -12.53 30.73 17.45
C ALA A 416 -13.31 29.42 17.29
N ASP A 417 -13.12 28.48 18.23
CA ASP A 417 -13.90 27.24 18.29
C ASP A 417 -15.29 27.55 18.88
N SER A 418 -16.17 28.09 18.01
CA SER A 418 -17.45 28.67 18.38
C SER A 418 -18.50 28.45 17.31
N ARG A 419 -19.64 27.86 17.69
CA ARG A 419 -20.80 27.66 16.79
C ARG A 419 -21.35 28.97 16.25
N ALA A 420 -21.26 30.07 17.00
CA ALA A 420 -21.75 31.37 16.52
C ALA A 420 -20.87 31.94 15.38
N ASP A 421 -19.62 31.47 15.24
CA ASP A 421 -18.69 31.90 14.20
C ASP A 421 -18.79 30.94 13.00
N PHE A 422 -19.93 30.96 12.30
CA PHE A 422 -20.19 30.09 11.15
C PHE A 422 -19.15 30.30 10.04
N VAL A 423 -18.67 31.53 9.85
CA VAL A 423 -17.67 31.89 8.84
C VAL A 423 -16.39 31.03 8.92
N HIS A 424 -15.96 30.69 10.14
CA HIS A 424 -14.74 29.92 10.37
C HIS A 424 -15.02 28.48 10.82
N SER A 425 -16.11 28.24 11.54
CA SER A 425 -16.37 26.95 12.21
C SER A 425 -17.30 26.00 11.45
N GLU A 426 -17.97 26.47 10.40
CA GLU A 426 -18.87 25.67 9.58
C GLU A 426 -18.10 24.78 8.60
N PRO A 427 -18.36 23.46 8.58
CA PRO A 427 -17.76 22.58 7.59
C PRO A 427 -18.66 22.39 6.36
N THR A 428 -18.07 22.38 5.17
CA THR A 428 -18.84 22.19 3.92
C THR A 428 -18.24 21.11 3.03
N THR A 429 -19.08 20.48 2.20
CA THR A 429 -18.64 19.40 1.31
C THR A 429 -17.64 19.88 0.26
N TYR A 430 -17.73 21.14 -0.17
CA TYR A 430 -16.85 21.71 -1.20
C TYR A 430 -15.47 22.09 -0.66
N ILE A 431 -15.25 22.16 0.66
CA ILE A 431 -13.92 22.19 1.28
C ILE A 431 -13.34 20.77 1.31
N ASN A 432 -14.14 19.80 1.77
CA ASN A 432 -13.73 18.42 1.94
C ASN A 432 -13.39 17.73 0.60
N ALA A 433 -14.20 17.90 -0.43
CA ALA A 433 -14.06 17.21 -1.71
C ALA A 433 -12.69 17.41 -2.40
N PRO A 434 -12.17 18.64 -2.62
CA PRO A 434 -10.83 18.83 -3.16
C PRO A 434 -9.71 18.34 -2.23
N LEU A 435 -9.92 18.34 -0.90
CA LEU A 435 -8.94 17.83 0.05
C LEU A 435 -8.72 16.32 -0.07
N VAL A 436 -9.72 15.55 -0.51
CA VAL A 436 -9.58 14.08 -0.71
C VAL A 436 -8.41 13.74 -1.63
N VAL A 437 -8.22 14.47 -2.74
CA VAL A 437 -7.01 14.33 -3.59
C VAL A 437 -5.75 14.70 -2.87
N LEU A 438 -5.77 15.85 -2.21
CA LEU A 438 -4.56 16.38 -1.60
C LEU A 438 -4.03 15.41 -0.54
N LEU A 439 -4.92 14.75 0.20
CA LEU A 439 -4.56 13.68 1.14
C LEU A 439 -4.10 12.40 0.44
N GLY A 440 -4.77 11.96 -0.63
CA GLY A 440 -4.31 10.80 -1.41
C GLY A 440 -2.92 11.03 -2.04
N PHE A 441 -2.67 12.23 -2.54
CA PHE A 441 -1.43 12.64 -3.18
C PHE A 441 -0.29 12.88 -2.17
N VAL A 442 -0.56 13.59 -1.07
CA VAL A 442 0.41 13.83 0.01
C VAL A 442 0.68 12.53 0.79
N GLY A 443 -0.30 11.64 0.97
CA GLY A 443 -0.10 10.29 1.51
C GLY A 443 0.89 9.48 0.67
N MET A 444 0.73 9.49 -0.66
CA MET A 444 1.69 8.87 -1.59
C MET A 444 3.08 9.53 -1.51
N MET A 445 3.17 10.85 -1.31
CA MET A 445 4.45 11.55 -1.20
C MET A 445 5.12 11.45 0.17
N MET A 446 4.35 11.30 1.25
CA MET A 446 4.89 10.92 2.55
C MET A 446 5.39 9.48 2.47
N MET A 447 4.73 8.54 1.79
CA MET A 447 5.34 7.23 1.49
C MET A 447 6.67 7.32 0.71
N VAL A 448 6.91 8.41 -0.04
CA VAL A 448 8.18 8.69 -0.75
C VAL A 448 9.17 9.57 0.06
N ARG A 449 8.76 10.29 1.12
CA ARG A 449 9.61 11.20 1.93
C ARG A 449 9.65 10.90 3.45
N SER A 450 8.80 10.03 3.99
CA SER A 450 8.78 9.61 5.39
C SER A 450 9.68 8.41 5.64
N VAL A 451 10.90 8.48 5.09
CA VAL A 451 12.08 7.84 5.66
C VAL A 451 12.70 8.73 6.76
N ALA A 452 12.04 9.85 7.13
CA ALA A 452 12.34 10.61 8.33
C ALA A 452 11.47 10.10 9.51
N SER A 453 12.15 9.40 10.41
CA SER A 453 11.71 8.73 11.63
C SER A 453 10.70 9.48 12.52
N SER A 454 9.56 8.85 12.82
CA SER A 454 9.29 8.54 14.23
C SER A 454 9.82 7.11 14.45
N SER A 455 11.07 6.99 14.91
CA SER A 455 11.72 5.69 15.01
C SER A 455 11.08 4.91 16.14
N ILE A 456 10.23 3.93 15.82
CA ILE A 456 10.16 2.73 16.64
C ILE A 456 11.57 2.15 16.58
N SER A 457 12.34 2.33 17.66
CA SER A 457 13.67 1.75 17.77
C SER A 457 13.50 0.26 18.04
N HIS A 458 13.75 -0.57 17.03
CA HIS A 458 13.74 -2.02 17.15
C HIS A 458 15.00 -2.53 17.86
N ASP A 459 14.83 -3.55 18.71
CA ASP A 459 15.94 -4.29 19.31
C ASP A 459 16.28 -5.49 18.42
N TYR A 460 17.18 -5.28 17.47
CA TYR A 460 17.63 -6.35 16.57
C TYR A 460 18.39 -7.47 17.30
N GLY A 461 18.88 -7.23 18.52
CA GLY A 461 19.52 -8.25 19.35
C GLY A 461 18.49 -9.24 19.90
N ASP A 462 17.38 -8.73 20.43
CA ASP A 462 16.23 -9.54 20.84
C ASP A 462 15.62 -10.29 19.66
N ALA A 463 15.37 -9.59 18.54
CA ALA A 463 14.86 -10.21 17.32
C ALA A 463 15.78 -11.33 16.80
N LEU A 464 17.11 -11.14 16.82
CA LEU A 464 18.08 -12.15 16.38
C LEU A 464 17.99 -13.41 17.23
N SER A 465 17.98 -13.24 18.55
CA SER A 465 17.92 -14.35 19.51
C SER A 465 16.65 -15.17 19.33
N LYS A 466 15.51 -14.49 19.11
CA LYS A 466 14.23 -15.14 18.82
C LYS A 466 14.24 -15.83 17.45
N CYS A 467 14.73 -15.16 16.41
CA CYS A 467 14.81 -15.72 15.06
C CYS A 467 15.61 -17.03 15.02
N ILE A 468 16.69 -17.13 15.81
CA ILE A 468 17.48 -18.38 15.96
C ILE A 468 16.71 -19.42 16.79
N LEU A 469 16.01 -19.00 17.85
CA LEU A 469 15.21 -19.90 18.70
C LEU A 469 14.11 -20.64 17.93
N PHE A 470 13.56 -20.04 16.87
CA PHE A 470 12.57 -20.68 16.00
C PHE A 470 13.05 -22.03 15.46
N PHE A 471 14.32 -22.16 15.05
CA PHE A 471 14.85 -23.42 14.54
C PHE A 471 14.77 -24.55 15.57
N GLU A 472 14.92 -24.25 16.86
CA GLU A 472 14.72 -25.25 17.91
C GLU A 472 13.27 -25.74 17.98
N GLY A 473 12.31 -24.86 17.65
CA GLY A 473 10.90 -25.19 17.51
C GLY A 473 10.59 -26.10 16.32
N GLN A 474 11.46 -26.14 15.32
CA GLN A 474 11.33 -26.98 14.12
C GLN A 474 12.12 -28.31 14.19
N ARG A 475 12.99 -28.53 15.20
CA ARG A 475 13.82 -29.73 15.29
C ARG A 475 12.99 -31.01 15.28
N SER A 476 13.29 -31.97 14.43
CA SER A 476 12.73 -33.33 14.48
C SER A 476 13.76 -34.29 15.08
N GLY A 477 13.32 -35.43 15.62
CA GLY A 477 14.20 -36.42 16.23
C GLY A 477 14.37 -36.26 17.74
N LYS A 478 15.45 -36.81 18.27
CA LYS A 478 15.80 -36.75 19.70
C LYS A 478 16.40 -35.39 20.05
N LEU A 479 15.72 -34.61 20.88
CA LEU A 479 16.13 -33.25 21.23
C LEU A 479 17.29 -33.28 22.25
N PRO A 480 18.22 -32.31 22.17
CA PRO A 480 19.32 -32.22 23.12
C PRO A 480 18.83 -31.71 24.48
N SER A 481 19.56 -32.03 25.54
CA SER A 481 19.29 -31.52 26.90
C SER A 481 19.39 -29.99 27.01
N SER A 482 20.09 -29.34 26.07
CA SER A 482 20.21 -27.89 25.95
C SER A 482 19.04 -27.21 25.21
N GLN A 483 18.02 -27.95 24.79
CA GLN A 483 16.84 -27.41 24.09
C GLN A 483 16.15 -26.30 24.91
N ARG A 484 16.03 -25.11 24.32
CA ARG A 484 15.40 -23.92 24.92
C ARG A 484 13.89 -23.87 24.65
N MET A 485 13.44 -24.38 23.50
CA MET A 485 12.01 -24.57 23.18
C MET A 485 11.45 -25.80 23.92
N THR A 486 11.19 -25.66 25.22
CA THR A 486 10.91 -26.80 26.13
C THR A 486 9.55 -27.47 25.95
N TRP A 487 8.61 -26.84 25.23
CA TRP A 487 7.32 -27.44 24.90
C TRP A 487 7.39 -28.47 23.77
N ARG A 488 8.46 -28.45 22.96
CA ARG A 488 8.81 -29.53 22.01
C ARG A 488 9.46 -30.70 22.74
N LYS A 489 9.18 -31.93 22.32
CA LYS A 489 9.88 -33.15 22.79
C LYS A 489 10.37 -33.99 21.61
N ASP A 490 10.98 -35.12 21.96
CA ASP A 490 11.45 -36.14 21.03
C ASP A 490 10.31 -36.62 20.13
N SER A 491 10.52 -36.59 18.82
CA SER A 491 9.52 -36.98 17.82
C SER A 491 10.18 -37.67 16.63
N ALA A 492 9.41 -38.39 15.80
CA ALA A 492 9.91 -39.03 14.57
C ALA A 492 11.15 -39.93 14.78
N LEU A 493 11.16 -40.69 15.89
CA LEU A 493 12.30 -41.51 16.31
C LEU A 493 12.50 -42.79 15.49
N HIS A 494 11.62 -43.04 14.52
CA HIS A 494 11.62 -44.22 13.65
C HIS A 494 11.83 -43.87 12.18
N ASP A 495 12.18 -42.63 11.87
CA ASP A 495 12.42 -42.18 10.50
C ASP A 495 13.56 -42.97 9.86
N GLY A 496 13.31 -43.53 8.67
CA GLY A 496 14.22 -44.42 7.94
C GLY A 496 14.07 -45.91 8.28
N SER A 497 13.24 -46.28 9.26
CA SER A 497 13.02 -47.70 9.61
C SER A 497 12.37 -48.52 8.49
N ASP A 498 11.58 -47.89 7.62
CA ASP A 498 10.94 -48.49 6.44
C ASP A 498 11.96 -49.04 5.42
N ILE A 499 13.18 -48.52 5.47
CA ILE A 499 14.28 -48.88 4.57
C ILE A 499 15.56 -49.30 5.33
N GLY A 500 15.46 -49.48 6.65
CA GLY A 500 16.54 -50.01 7.49
C GLY A 500 17.72 -49.06 7.72
N ILE A 501 17.52 -47.74 7.68
CA ILE A 501 18.58 -46.75 7.99
C ILE A 501 18.09 -45.73 9.03
N ASP A 502 19.02 -44.96 9.62
CA ASP A 502 18.68 -43.86 10.54
C ASP A 502 18.51 -42.55 9.77
N LEU A 503 17.27 -42.03 9.71
CA LEU A 503 16.93 -40.69 9.22
C LEU A 503 16.31 -39.81 10.33
N VAL A 504 16.58 -40.13 11.60
CA VAL A 504 16.16 -39.32 12.75
C VAL A 504 17.00 -38.04 12.82
N GLY A 505 16.35 -36.90 13.10
CA GLY A 505 16.99 -35.57 13.09
C GLY A 505 16.38 -34.64 12.04
N GLY A 506 17.10 -33.55 11.73
CA GLY A 506 16.67 -32.58 10.72
C GLY A 506 15.56 -31.66 11.22
N TYR A 507 15.00 -30.88 10.30
CA TYR A 507 13.92 -29.93 10.61
C TYR A 507 12.60 -30.38 10.00
N TYR A 508 11.49 -30.13 10.71
CA TYR A 508 10.19 -30.01 10.07
C TYR A 508 10.17 -28.73 9.24
N ASP A 509 9.58 -28.80 8.06
CA ASP A 509 9.69 -27.75 7.05
C ASP A 509 8.97 -26.45 7.47
N ALA A 510 7.70 -26.58 7.86
CA ALA A 510 6.81 -25.46 8.12
C ALA A 510 5.87 -25.75 9.32
N GLY A 511 4.55 -25.65 9.12
CA GLY A 511 3.53 -26.02 10.12
C GLY A 511 3.22 -27.51 10.19
N ASP A 512 3.82 -28.30 9.32
CA ASP A 512 3.67 -29.74 9.15
C ASP A 512 4.74 -30.56 9.88
N ASN A 513 4.69 -31.88 9.73
CA ASN A 513 5.69 -32.77 10.31
C ASN A 513 6.49 -33.50 9.23
N ILE A 514 6.61 -32.92 8.03
CA ILE A 514 7.36 -33.49 6.91
C ILE A 514 8.79 -32.91 6.93
N LYS A 515 9.74 -33.74 6.50
CA LYS A 515 11.11 -33.30 6.22
C LYS A 515 11.27 -33.17 4.71
N PHE A 516 10.98 -31.99 4.15
CA PHE A 516 11.30 -31.68 2.76
C PHE A 516 12.77 -31.25 2.67
N ASN A 517 13.62 -32.07 2.05
CA ASN A 517 15.07 -31.83 2.13
C ASN A 517 15.54 -30.72 1.19
N PHE A 518 14.80 -30.38 0.13
CA PHE A 518 15.15 -29.28 -0.77
C PHE A 518 15.11 -27.90 -0.07
N PRO A 519 13.98 -27.46 0.51
CA PRO A 519 13.93 -26.22 1.29
C PRO A 519 14.77 -26.28 2.59
N MET A 520 14.93 -27.47 3.21
CA MET A 520 15.81 -27.63 4.37
C MET A 520 17.30 -27.43 4.00
N ALA A 521 17.71 -27.89 2.82
CA ALA A 521 19.06 -27.72 2.33
C ALA A 521 19.34 -26.24 2.07
N PHE A 522 18.43 -25.55 1.37
CA PHE A 522 18.51 -24.10 1.18
C PHE A 522 18.59 -23.33 2.50
N THR A 523 17.72 -23.66 3.47
CA THR A 523 17.75 -23.11 4.83
C THR A 523 19.15 -23.26 5.45
N THR A 524 19.73 -24.45 5.36
CA THR A 524 21.04 -24.76 5.96
C THR A 524 22.16 -24.00 5.26
N THR A 525 22.14 -23.92 3.92
CA THR A 525 23.08 -23.14 3.13
C THR A 525 23.03 -21.66 3.51
N VAL A 526 21.85 -21.06 3.60
CA VAL A 526 21.67 -19.63 3.88
C VAL A 526 21.95 -19.28 5.34
N LEU A 527 21.66 -20.18 6.30
CA LEU A 527 22.11 -20.03 7.68
C LEU A 527 23.64 -20.05 7.78
N ALA A 528 24.31 -20.99 7.12
CA ALA A 528 25.77 -21.03 7.05
C ALA A 528 26.32 -19.75 6.40
N TRP A 529 25.73 -19.30 5.29
CA TRP A 529 26.12 -18.05 4.64
C TRP A 529 25.93 -16.83 5.55
N SER A 530 24.85 -16.77 6.32
CA SER A 530 24.59 -15.72 7.31
C SER A 530 25.68 -15.66 8.38
N ILE A 531 26.14 -16.80 8.88
CA ILE A 531 27.27 -16.88 9.81
C ILE A 531 28.56 -16.41 9.14
N LEU A 532 28.83 -16.86 7.91
CA LEU A 532 30.05 -16.50 7.19
C LEU A 532 30.17 -15.00 6.89
N GLU A 533 29.07 -14.30 6.60
CA GLU A 533 29.10 -12.87 6.28
C GLU A 533 28.96 -11.96 7.52
N PHE A 534 28.16 -12.40 8.51
CA PHE A 534 27.73 -11.56 9.63
C PHE A 534 28.01 -12.14 11.03
N GLY A 535 28.61 -13.33 11.15
CA GLY A 535 28.84 -14.02 12.44
C GLY A 535 29.54 -13.17 13.51
N ASN A 536 30.48 -12.31 13.10
CA ASN A 536 31.17 -11.37 14.00
C ASN A 536 30.25 -10.33 14.67
N HIS A 537 29.00 -10.20 14.24
CA HIS A 537 28.00 -9.33 14.84
C HIS A 537 26.99 -10.10 15.72
N MET A 538 27.01 -11.43 15.70
CA MET A 538 26.03 -12.24 16.42
C MET A 538 26.28 -12.29 17.94
N GLY A 539 27.53 -12.09 18.40
CA GLY A 539 27.86 -12.15 19.82
C GLY A 539 27.61 -13.56 20.39
N SER A 540 26.94 -13.65 21.55
CA SER A 540 26.56 -14.94 22.17
C SER A 540 25.69 -15.82 21.27
N GLU A 541 24.87 -15.21 20.40
CA GLU A 541 23.98 -15.96 19.51
C GLU A 541 24.72 -16.72 18.40
N LEU A 542 26.02 -16.45 18.19
CA LEU A 542 26.81 -17.18 17.20
C LEU A 542 26.80 -18.69 17.49
N GLN A 543 26.93 -19.08 18.76
CA GLN A 543 26.90 -20.50 19.14
C GLN A 543 25.58 -21.15 18.75
N HIS A 544 24.45 -20.51 19.06
CA HIS A 544 23.13 -21.05 18.74
C HIS A 544 22.87 -21.10 17.23
N ALA A 545 23.36 -20.11 16.46
CA ALA A 545 23.30 -20.16 15.00
C ALA A 545 24.14 -21.32 14.44
N THR A 546 25.34 -21.54 14.97
CA THR A 546 26.19 -22.67 14.59
C THR A 546 25.56 -24.02 14.95
N GLU A 547 24.93 -24.14 16.11
CA GLU A 547 24.16 -25.33 16.52
C GLU A 547 22.98 -25.59 15.58
N ALA A 548 22.30 -24.54 15.11
CA ALA A 548 21.23 -24.66 14.12
C ALA A 548 21.73 -25.20 12.77
N VAL A 549 22.88 -24.71 12.28
CA VAL A 549 23.54 -25.27 11.07
C VAL A 549 23.99 -26.71 11.30
N LYS A 550 24.52 -27.02 12.49
CA LYS A 550 24.95 -28.39 12.82
C LYS A 550 23.79 -29.37 12.76
N TRP A 551 22.63 -28.99 13.27
CA TRP A 551 21.44 -29.85 13.27
C TRP A 551 20.99 -30.28 11.87
N GLY A 552 21.00 -29.35 10.91
CA GLY A 552 20.70 -29.65 9.51
C GLY A 552 21.78 -30.53 8.86
N THR A 553 23.05 -30.19 9.07
CA THR A 553 24.17 -30.94 8.49
C THR A 553 24.34 -32.35 9.04
N ASP A 554 24.12 -32.57 10.35
CA ASP A 554 24.12 -33.91 10.95
C ASP A 554 23.08 -34.81 10.28
N TYR A 555 21.90 -34.26 9.97
CA TYR A 555 20.87 -34.98 9.23
C TYR A 555 21.24 -35.22 7.76
N PHE A 556 21.84 -34.24 7.06
CA PHE A 556 22.27 -34.46 5.68
C PHE A 556 23.38 -35.49 5.52
N LEU A 557 24.26 -35.65 6.52
CA LEU A 557 25.22 -36.75 6.55
C LEU A 557 24.53 -38.12 6.60
N LYS A 558 23.37 -38.22 7.27
CA LYS A 558 22.54 -39.43 7.28
C LYS A 558 21.78 -39.60 5.96
N ALA A 559 21.13 -38.54 5.47
CA ALA A 559 20.34 -38.52 4.24
C ALA A 559 21.16 -38.77 2.95
N THR A 560 22.49 -38.77 3.05
CA THR A 560 23.41 -39.05 1.93
C THR A 560 24.36 -40.20 2.24
N SER A 561 24.08 -40.99 3.30
CA SER A 561 24.97 -42.06 3.77
C SER A 561 24.98 -43.31 2.91
N VAL A 562 23.92 -43.53 2.11
CA VAL A 562 23.77 -44.69 1.25
C VAL A 562 24.33 -44.37 -0.14
N PRO A 563 25.36 -45.09 -0.63
CA PRO A 563 25.93 -44.85 -1.95
C PRO A 563 24.87 -44.92 -3.07
N GLY A 564 24.92 -43.98 -4.00
CA GLY A 564 24.01 -43.91 -5.15
C GLY A 564 22.57 -43.50 -4.82
N LYS A 565 22.30 -43.05 -3.58
CA LYS A 565 20.99 -42.54 -3.15
C LYS A 565 21.15 -41.23 -2.37
N VAL A 566 20.22 -40.31 -2.61
CA VAL A 566 20.03 -39.11 -1.78
C VAL A 566 18.59 -39.11 -1.32
N PHE A 567 18.37 -39.10 -0.01
CA PHE A 567 17.02 -38.97 0.55
C PHE A 567 16.56 -37.53 0.36
N ALA A 568 15.44 -37.36 -0.34
CA ALA A 568 14.86 -36.07 -0.65
C ALA A 568 13.71 -35.72 0.31
N GLN A 569 13.10 -36.72 0.96
CA GLN A 569 11.99 -36.50 1.87
C GLN A 569 11.76 -37.64 2.87
N VAL A 570 11.25 -37.30 4.05
CA VAL A 570 10.67 -38.27 5.00
C VAL A 570 9.30 -37.79 5.46
N GLY A 571 8.28 -38.64 5.29
CA GLY A 571 6.87 -38.30 5.52
C GLY A 571 6.05 -38.43 4.23
N GLU A 572 4.90 -39.11 4.30
CA GLU A 572 3.93 -39.10 3.19
C GLU A 572 3.07 -37.83 3.30
N PRO A 573 3.09 -36.95 2.29
CA PRO A 573 2.62 -35.59 2.47
C PRO A 573 1.11 -35.47 2.60
N TYR A 574 0.34 -36.26 1.84
CA TYR A 574 -1.12 -36.17 1.88
C TYR A 574 -1.67 -36.67 3.23
N GLY A 575 -1.09 -37.73 3.78
CA GLY A 575 -1.41 -38.27 5.09
C GLY A 575 -1.08 -37.29 6.22
N ASP A 576 0.14 -36.74 6.23
CA ASP A 576 0.52 -35.75 7.25
C ASP A 576 -0.32 -34.47 7.15
N HIS A 577 -0.60 -34.00 5.93
CA HIS A 577 -1.40 -32.79 5.72
C HIS A 577 -2.89 -32.97 6.01
N ASN A 578 -3.41 -34.18 5.87
CA ASN A 578 -4.76 -34.54 6.29
C ASN A 578 -4.92 -34.59 7.83
N CYS A 579 -3.83 -34.68 8.58
CA CYS A 579 -3.85 -34.81 10.04
C CYS A 579 -3.43 -33.53 10.75
N TRP A 580 -4.14 -33.19 11.84
CA TRP A 580 -3.71 -32.19 12.80
C TRP A 580 -3.40 -32.83 14.16
N GLU A 581 -2.13 -33.08 14.42
CA GLU A 581 -1.64 -33.75 15.63
C GLU A 581 -0.30 -33.16 16.10
N ARG A 582 0.22 -33.63 17.25
CA ARG A 582 1.55 -33.23 17.71
C ARG A 582 2.64 -34.01 16.97
N PRO A 583 3.81 -33.42 16.71
CA PRO A 583 4.95 -34.16 16.18
C PRO A 583 5.28 -35.42 17.00
N GLU A 584 5.15 -35.33 18.33
CA GLU A 584 5.43 -36.41 19.27
C GLU A 584 4.42 -37.57 19.21
N ASP A 585 3.21 -37.32 18.69
CA ASP A 585 2.10 -38.29 18.66
C ASP A 585 1.86 -38.93 17.30
N MET A 586 2.66 -38.55 16.29
CA MET A 586 2.40 -38.90 14.89
C MET A 586 2.07 -40.37 14.69
N ASP A 587 0.93 -40.63 14.05
CA ASP A 587 0.51 -41.97 13.65
C ASP A 587 0.38 -42.14 12.12
N THR A 588 0.73 -41.10 11.36
CA THR A 588 0.81 -41.12 9.89
C THR A 588 2.04 -41.86 9.35
N ALA A 589 1.97 -42.31 8.10
CA ALA A 589 3.08 -43.00 7.45
C ALA A 589 4.27 -42.05 7.22
N ARG A 590 5.46 -42.46 7.71
CA ARG A 590 6.70 -41.69 7.60
C ARG A 590 7.65 -42.26 6.55
N THR A 591 7.14 -42.48 5.34
CA THR A 591 7.87 -43.06 4.20
C THR A 591 9.12 -42.26 3.85
N SER A 592 10.22 -42.95 3.56
CA SER A 592 11.50 -42.38 3.15
C SER A 592 11.63 -42.37 1.63
N TYR A 593 11.58 -41.18 1.01
CA TYR A 593 11.71 -41.01 -0.44
C TYR A 593 13.13 -40.63 -0.82
N ALA A 594 13.70 -41.35 -1.80
CA ALA A 594 15.06 -41.13 -2.28
C ALA A 594 15.10 -40.99 -3.79
N VAL A 595 15.93 -40.07 -4.26
CA VAL A 595 16.42 -40.04 -5.63
C VAL A 595 17.66 -40.93 -5.75
N ASN A 596 17.88 -41.50 -6.91
CA ASN A 596 18.92 -42.50 -7.17
C ASN A 596 19.44 -42.40 -8.61
N THR A 597 20.34 -43.30 -8.99
CA THR A 597 21.01 -43.27 -10.31
C THR A 597 20.09 -43.48 -11.52
N THR A 598 18.89 -44.03 -11.32
CA THR A 598 17.87 -44.24 -12.38
C THR A 598 16.69 -43.28 -12.27
N SER A 599 16.50 -42.67 -11.11
CA SER A 599 15.46 -41.69 -10.81
C SER A 599 16.13 -40.50 -10.11
N PRO A 600 16.83 -39.62 -10.86
CA PRO A 600 17.67 -38.57 -10.33
C PRO A 600 16.91 -37.38 -9.72
N GLY A 601 17.63 -36.55 -8.97
CA GLY A 601 17.14 -35.28 -8.42
C GLY A 601 18.33 -34.36 -8.20
N SER A 602 18.76 -33.69 -9.28
CA SER A 602 19.96 -32.88 -9.30
C SER A 602 19.85 -31.67 -8.39
N GLU A 603 18.69 -31.02 -8.38
CA GLU A 603 18.39 -29.82 -7.60
C GLU A 603 18.53 -30.09 -6.09
N VAL A 604 17.75 -31.03 -5.53
CA VAL A 604 17.82 -31.38 -4.11
C VAL A 604 19.22 -31.87 -3.71
N SER A 605 19.87 -32.65 -4.57
CA SER A 605 21.21 -33.17 -4.29
C SER A 605 22.27 -32.07 -4.31
N ALA A 606 22.25 -31.18 -5.30
CA ALA A 606 23.22 -30.11 -5.42
C ALA A 606 23.02 -29.02 -4.35
N GLU A 607 21.78 -28.75 -3.91
CA GLU A 607 21.54 -27.86 -2.75
C GLU A 607 22.03 -28.51 -1.44
N ILE A 608 21.88 -29.83 -1.24
CA ILE A 608 22.50 -30.52 -0.08
C ILE A 608 24.03 -30.41 -0.14
N ALA A 609 24.63 -30.55 -1.31
CA ALA A 609 26.06 -30.35 -1.47
C ALA A 609 26.47 -28.90 -1.14
N ALA A 610 25.70 -27.90 -1.57
CA ALA A 610 25.90 -26.50 -1.22
C ALA A 610 25.82 -26.27 0.30
N ALA A 611 24.82 -26.86 0.97
CA ALA A 611 24.62 -26.77 2.41
C ALA A 611 25.82 -27.32 3.19
N LEU A 612 26.28 -28.52 2.81
CA LEU A 612 27.44 -29.16 3.43
C LEU A 612 28.73 -28.37 3.16
N ALA A 613 28.95 -27.90 1.92
CA ALA A 613 30.11 -27.10 1.54
C ALA A 613 30.17 -25.75 2.28
N ALA A 614 29.07 -24.99 2.31
CA ALA A 614 28.96 -23.72 3.03
C ALA A 614 29.18 -23.93 4.54
N SER A 615 28.60 -24.99 5.11
CA SER A 615 28.75 -25.31 6.52
C SER A 615 30.17 -25.73 6.88
N SER A 616 30.89 -26.45 6.00
CA SER A 616 32.30 -26.79 6.22
C SER A 616 33.15 -25.55 6.52
N LEU A 617 32.87 -24.42 5.86
CA LEU A 617 33.56 -23.14 6.09
C LEU A 617 33.23 -22.55 7.47
N VAL A 618 32.01 -22.72 7.96
CA VAL A 618 31.61 -22.29 9.32
C VAL A 618 32.38 -23.09 10.37
N PHE A 619 32.44 -24.41 10.21
CA PHE A 619 33.08 -25.29 11.19
C PHE A 619 34.61 -25.34 11.07
N LYS A 620 35.21 -24.81 10.01
CA LYS A 620 36.67 -24.90 9.77
C LYS A 620 37.53 -24.55 10.98
N ASN A 621 37.14 -23.52 11.73
CA ASN A 621 37.87 -23.06 12.92
C ASN A 621 37.20 -23.45 14.26
N ILE A 622 36.04 -24.12 14.21
CA ILE A 622 35.26 -24.53 15.40
C ILE A 622 35.49 -26.03 15.66
N ASP A 623 35.35 -26.83 14.61
CA ASP A 623 35.58 -28.27 14.58
C ASP A 623 36.10 -28.64 13.18
N ASN A 624 37.44 -28.66 13.04
CA ASN A 624 38.08 -28.94 11.76
C ASN A 624 37.84 -30.38 11.28
N GLY A 625 37.64 -31.34 12.19
CA GLY A 625 37.34 -32.72 11.82
C GLY A 625 35.95 -32.83 11.19
N TYR A 626 34.95 -32.24 11.85
CA TYR A 626 33.60 -32.16 11.29
C TYR A 626 33.57 -31.37 9.97
N SER A 627 34.31 -30.26 9.88
CA SER A 627 34.47 -29.49 8.65
C SER A 627 34.95 -30.34 7.46
N GLN A 628 35.96 -31.19 7.68
CA GLN A 628 36.47 -32.11 6.66
C GLN A 628 35.44 -33.14 6.23
N VAL A 629 34.74 -33.77 7.19
CA VAL A 629 33.67 -34.73 6.90
C VAL A 629 32.57 -34.11 6.03
N LEU A 630 32.15 -32.88 6.35
CA LEU A 630 31.15 -32.16 5.56
C LEU A 630 31.65 -31.89 4.13
N LEU A 631 32.88 -31.42 3.99
CA LEU A 631 33.44 -31.05 2.68
C LEU A 631 33.69 -32.27 1.79
N GLU A 632 34.18 -33.37 2.36
CA GLU A 632 34.35 -34.65 1.66
C GLU A 632 33.00 -35.19 1.20
N ARG A 633 31.98 -35.20 2.07
CA ARG A 633 30.64 -35.62 1.68
C ARG A 633 30.06 -34.74 0.57
N ALA A 634 30.19 -33.42 0.69
CA ALA A 634 29.71 -32.48 -0.32
C ALA A 634 30.35 -32.72 -1.69
N SER A 635 31.69 -32.80 -1.73
CA SER A 635 32.47 -32.80 -2.97
C SER A 635 32.60 -34.17 -3.64
N GLN A 636 32.77 -35.25 -2.86
CA GLN A 636 33.11 -36.57 -3.39
C GLN A 636 31.90 -37.49 -3.54
N VAL A 637 30.77 -37.15 -2.93
CA VAL A 637 29.57 -38.00 -2.94
C VAL A 637 28.40 -37.24 -3.54
N VAL A 638 27.96 -36.16 -2.88
CA VAL A 638 26.65 -35.58 -3.17
C VAL A 638 26.67 -34.75 -4.45
N PHE A 639 27.66 -33.87 -4.63
CA PHE A 639 27.75 -33.07 -5.85
C PHE A 639 28.07 -33.93 -7.08
N GLN A 640 28.94 -34.92 -6.95
CA GLN A 640 29.23 -35.87 -8.02
C GLN A 640 27.98 -36.64 -8.43
N PHE A 641 27.20 -37.12 -7.46
CA PHE A 641 25.91 -37.77 -7.74
C PHE A 641 24.95 -36.83 -8.48
N ALA A 642 24.80 -35.59 -8.02
CA ALA A 642 23.89 -34.60 -8.61
C ALA A 642 24.25 -34.28 -10.07
N ASP A 643 25.53 -34.13 -10.38
CA ASP A 643 26.02 -33.76 -11.70
C ASP A 643 26.11 -34.95 -12.67
N GLN A 644 26.46 -36.14 -12.17
CA GLN A 644 26.59 -37.34 -12.97
C GLN A 644 25.22 -37.92 -13.38
N TYR A 645 24.24 -37.86 -12.48
CA TYR A 645 22.88 -38.37 -12.71
C TYR A 645 21.92 -37.19 -12.76
N ARG A 646 21.82 -36.57 -13.94
CA ARG A 646 21.02 -35.36 -14.12
C ARG A 646 19.53 -35.63 -14.35
N GLY A 647 18.69 -34.93 -13.61
CA GLY A 647 17.25 -34.90 -13.82
C GLY A 647 16.51 -34.38 -12.59
N SER A 648 15.25 -33.99 -12.79
CA SER A 648 14.43 -33.36 -11.75
C SER A 648 13.76 -34.41 -10.86
N TYR A 649 13.76 -34.18 -9.55
CA TYR A 649 13.03 -35.01 -8.60
C TYR A 649 11.51 -34.95 -8.79
N ASN A 650 10.99 -33.95 -9.51
CA ASN A 650 9.60 -33.89 -9.94
C ASN A 650 9.22 -35.13 -10.77
N GLU A 651 10.14 -35.59 -11.63
CA GLU A 651 9.93 -36.76 -12.48
C GLU A 651 10.21 -38.06 -11.71
N SER A 652 11.10 -38.01 -10.72
CA SER A 652 11.57 -39.19 -10.00
C SER A 652 10.68 -39.61 -8.82
N ILE A 653 10.32 -38.66 -7.96
CA ILE A 653 9.50 -38.91 -6.76
C ILE A 653 8.19 -38.10 -6.75
N GLY A 654 7.99 -37.22 -7.73
CA GLY A 654 6.72 -36.62 -8.14
C GLY A 654 5.74 -36.32 -7.01
N PRO A 655 4.69 -37.13 -6.79
CA PRO A 655 3.66 -36.86 -5.77
C PRO A 655 4.17 -36.72 -4.34
N ALA A 656 5.38 -37.20 -4.03
CA ALA A 656 5.98 -37.00 -2.73
C ALA A 656 6.32 -35.51 -2.49
N VAL A 657 6.79 -34.81 -3.52
CA VAL A 657 7.29 -33.42 -3.42
C VAL A 657 6.38 -32.40 -4.10
N CYS A 658 5.68 -32.77 -5.17
CA CYS A 658 4.72 -31.93 -5.88
C CYS A 658 3.28 -32.23 -5.44
N PRO A 659 2.43 -31.22 -5.18
CA PRO A 659 2.58 -29.79 -5.54
C PRO A 659 3.23 -28.91 -4.45
N PHE A 660 3.89 -29.48 -3.44
CA PHE A 660 4.39 -28.76 -2.26
C PHE A 660 5.65 -27.94 -2.57
N TYR A 661 6.71 -28.63 -2.98
CA TYR A 661 7.99 -28.08 -3.42
C TYR A 661 8.32 -28.67 -4.78
N CYS A 662 7.71 -28.20 -5.87
CA CYS A 662 8.17 -28.61 -7.19
C CYS A 662 9.41 -27.82 -7.58
N ASP A 663 10.27 -28.45 -8.36
CA ASP A 663 11.30 -27.77 -9.16
C ASP A 663 10.62 -27.07 -10.34
N PHE A 664 10.60 -25.74 -10.34
CA PHE A 664 10.01 -24.95 -11.44
C PHE A 664 11.08 -24.31 -12.33
N GLY A 665 12.28 -24.09 -11.79
CA GLY A 665 13.41 -23.45 -12.49
C GLY A 665 14.27 -24.40 -13.31
N GLY A 666 14.12 -25.72 -13.10
CA GLY A 666 15.12 -26.71 -13.48
C GLY A 666 16.25 -26.75 -12.45
N PHE A 667 17.19 -27.68 -12.63
CA PHE A 667 18.22 -27.97 -11.62
C PHE A 667 19.61 -27.35 -11.89
N MET A 668 19.73 -26.59 -12.98
CA MET A 668 21.03 -26.09 -13.42
C MET A 668 21.57 -24.99 -12.50
N ASP A 669 20.70 -24.16 -11.93
CA ASP A 669 21.11 -23.18 -10.94
C ASP A 669 21.57 -23.83 -9.64
N GLU A 670 20.97 -24.93 -9.16
CA GLU A 670 21.51 -25.67 -8.00
C GLU A 670 22.87 -26.28 -8.30
N LEU A 671 23.08 -26.86 -9.48
CA LEU A 671 24.40 -27.40 -9.87
C LEU A 671 25.47 -26.30 -9.90
N ILE A 672 25.17 -25.14 -10.46
CA ILE A 672 26.10 -24.00 -10.49
C ILE A 672 26.31 -23.44 -9.08
N TRP A 673 25.26 -23.37 -8.27
CA TRP A 673 25.29 -22.93 -6.88
C TRP A 673 26.14 -23.85 -5.99
N GLY A 674 25.94 -25.16 -6.09
CA GLY A 674 26.75 -26.17 -5.42
C GLY A 674 28.22 -26.09 -5.82
N ALA A 675 28.51 -25.97 -7.12
CA ALA A 675 29.87 -25.77 -7.60
C ALA A 675 30.48 -24.45 -7.08
N ALA A 676 29.73 -23.36 -7.03
CA ALA A 676 30.21 -22.08 -6.51
C ALA A 676 30.58 -22.16 -5.01
N TRP A 677 29.78 -22.86 -4.20
CA TRP A 677 30.10 -23.12 -2.79
C TRP A 677 31.30 -24.04 -2.61
N LEU A 678 31.39 -25.11 -3.40
CA LEU A 678 32.53 -26.01 -3.39
C LEU A 678 33.82 -25.30 -3.81
N TYR A 679 33.76 -24.42 -4.81
CA TYR A 679 34.88 -23.56 -5.16
C TYR A 679 35.26 -22.65 -3.99
N LYS A 680 34.29 -22.00 -3.34
CA LYS A 680 34.55 -21.15 -2.17
C LYS A 680 35.16 -21.92 -1.00
N ALA A 681 34.76 -23.18 -0.80
CA ALA A 681 35.24 -24.02 0.30
C ALA A 681 36.62 -24.63 0.05
N THR A 682 36.91 -25.02 -1.20
CA THR A 682 38.12 -25.78 -1.57
C THR A 682 39.19 -24.96 -2.29
N ASN A 683 38.81 -23.84 -2.92
CA ASN A 683 39.62 -23.10 -3.90
C ASN A 683 40.08 -23.97 -5.10
N THR A 684 39.34 -25.04 -5.43
CA THR A 684 39.68 -25.94 -6.54
C THR A 684 39.16 -25.39 -7.87
N ASN A 685 40.06 -25.13 -8.81
CA ASN A 685 39.74 -24.48 -10.10
C ASN A 685 38.74 -25.26 -10.97
N SER A 686 38.60 -26.57 -10.82
CA SER A 686 37.62 -27.36 -11.58
C SER A 686 36.18 -26.93 -11.29
N TYR A 687 35.87 -26.54 -10.05
CA TYR A 687 34.54 -26.03 -9.70
C TYR A 687 34.27 -24.64 -10.27
N LEU A 688 35.26 -23.74 -10.22
CA LEU A 688 35.12 -22.44 -10.89
C LEU A 688 34.95 -22.60 -12.40
N LYS A 689 35.72 -23.50 -13.01
CA LYS A 689 35.59 -23.84 -14.42
C LYS A 689 34.18 -24.37 -14.73
N TYR A 690 33.67 -25.28 -13.91
CA TYR A 690 32.31 -25.80 -14.03
C TYR A 690 31.26 -24.67 -14.00
N VAL A 691 31.37 -23.74 -13.05
CA VAL A 691 30.50 -22.56 -12.96
C VAL A 691 30.56 -21.75 -14.26
N LEU A 692 31.76 -21.41 -14.73
CA LEU A 692 31.95 -20.59 -15.93
C LEU A 692 31.46 -21.27 -17.21
N GLU A 693 31.60 -22.59 -17.32
CA GLU A 693 31.15 -23.36 -18.48
C GLU A 693 29.64 -23.53 -18.51
N ASN A 694 28.97 -23.56 -17.35
CA ASN A 694 27.52 -23.83 -17.27
C ASN A 694 26.67 -22.57 -17.01
N ILE A 695 27.25 -21.40 -16.69
CA ILE A 695 26.47 -20.21 -16.34
C ILE A 695 25.50 -19.72 -17.43
N HIS A 696 25.78 -20.02 -18.69
CA HIS A 696 24.93 -19.69 -19.83
C HIS A 696 23.55 -20.36 -19.78
N TYR A 697 23.41 -21.48 -19.05
CA TYR A 697 22.11 -22.11 -18.81
C TYR A 697 21.17 -21.24 -17.96
N LEU A 698 21.69 -20.19 -17.29
CA LEU A 698 20.90 -19.23 -16.52
C LEU A 698 20.49 -17.98 -17.33
N GLU A 699 20.94 -17.85 -18.58
CA GLU A 699 20.68 -16.68 -19.45
C GLU A 699 19.42 -16.89 -20.33
N TYR A 700 18.23 -16.60 -19.76
CA TYR A 700 16.91 -16.36 -20.40
C TYR A 700 16.42 -17.28 -21.56
N VAL A 701 15.30 -17.98 -21.32
CA VAL A 701 14.41 -18.56 -22.36
C VAL A 701 13.16 -17.67 -22.53
N PRO A 702 12.65 -17.42 -23.76
CA PRO A 702 11.49 -16.56 -24.00
C PRO A 702 10.17 -17.08 -23.42
N GLN A 703 9.39 -16.12 -22.89
CA GLN A 703 7.98 -16.16 -22.47
C GLN A 703 7.11 -17.32 -23.01
N SER A 704 6.61 -18.17 -22.11
CA SER A 704 5.36 -18.92 -22.30
C SER A 704 4.16 -18.07 -21.87
N ASN A 705 3.06 -18.12 -22.62
CA ASN A 705 1.80 -17.38 -22.38
C ASN A 705 0.98 -17.87 -21.15
N ASP A 706 1.62 -18.43 -20.13
CA ASP A 706 0.94 -18.95 -18.94
C ASP A 706 1.05 -17.93 -17.78
N PRO A 707 -0.05 -17.37 -17.25
CA PRO A 707 -0.01 -16.28 -16.26
C PRO A 707 0.41 -16.72 -14.85
N ILE A 708 0.91 -17.95 -14.65
CA ILE A 708 1.08 -18.55 -13.31
C ILE A 708 2.55 -18.71 -12.87
N TYR A 709 3.58 -18.43 -13.70
CA TYR A 709 4.97 -18.62 -13.26
C TYR A 709 5.98 -17.56 -13.72
N VAL A 710 6.83 -17.12 -12.76
CA VAL A 710 8.08 -16.37 -12.99
C VAL A 710 9.23 -17.17 -12.36
N GLY A 711 9.72 -18.19 -13.07
CA GLY A 711 10.96 -18.90 -12.77
C GLY A 711 12.05 -18.55 -13.78
N GLY A 712 13.32 -18.49 -13.37
CA GLY A 712 14.47 -18.40 -14.29
C GLY A 712 15.00 -17.00 -14.64
N SER A 713 14.60 -15.95 -13.92
CA SER A 713 15.20 -14.60 -14.09
C SER A 713 16.42 -14.40 -13.18
N PHE A 714 17.38 -13.56 -13.59
CA PHE A 714 18.51 -13.12 -12.74
C PHE A 714 18.08 -12.42 -11.43
N GLU A 715 16.77 -12.21 -11.27
CA GLU A 715 16.10 -11.47 -10.21
C GLU A 715 15.55 -12.38 -9.08
N GLU A 716 15.64 -13.70 -9.26
CA GLU A 716 15.10 -14.69 -8.32
C GLU A 716 16.16 -15.21 -7.32
N PHE A 717 15.72 -15.38 -6.08
CA PHE A 717 16.47 -16.06 -5.01
C PHE A 717 15.51 -16.63 -3.96
N GLY A 718 15.57 -17.95 -3.76
CA GLY A 718 14.74 -18.69 -2.83
C GLY A 718 15.11 -20.17 -2.79
N TRP A 719 14.26 -20.98 -2.15
CA TRP A 719 14.48 -22.43 -2.05
C TRP A 719 14.47 -23.12 -3.42
N ASP A 720 13.70 -22.60 -4.39
CA ASP A 720 13.64 -23.10 -5.77
C ASP A 720 14.74 -22.48 -6.64
N SER A 721 14.87 -21.15 -6.71
CA SER A 721 15.83 -20.50 -7.62
C SER A 721 17.06 -19.88 -6.92
N LYS A 722 18.27 -20.06 -7.48
CA LYS A 722 19.56 -19.56 -6.94
C LYS A 722 20.22 -18.45 -7.76
N HIS A 723 19.58 -17.96 -8.82
CA HIS A 723 20.19 -17.07 -9.83
C HIS A 723 20.85 -15.81 -9.23
N ALA A 724 20.11 -14.99 -8.48
CA ALA A 724 20.67 -13.78 -7.87
C ALA A 724 21.73 -14.12 -6.81
N GLY A 725 21.55 -15.24 -6.09
CA GLY A 725 22.48 -15.76 -5.10
C GLY A 725 23.86 -16.09 -5.69
N ILE A 726 23.92 -16.79 -6.82
CA ILE A 726 25.15 -17.13 -7.54
C ILE A 726 25.91 -15.86 -7.95
N ASN A 727 25.21 -14.91 -8.57
CA ASN A 727 25.79 -13.65 -9.03
C ASN A 727 26.38 -12.84 -7.86
N VAL A 728 25.64 -12.72 -6.76
CA VAL A 728 26.12 -12.04 -5.54
C VAL A 728 27.31 -12.80 -4.93
N LEU A 729 27.21 -14.12 -4.76
CA LEU A 729 28.25 -14.94 -4.12
C LEU A 729 29.60 -14.83 -4.84
N LEU A 730 29.60 -14.94 -6.17
CA LEU A 730 30.81 -14.92 -6.99
C LEU A 730 31.39 -13.51 -7.18
N SER A 731 30.54 -12.47 -7.11
CA SER A 731 30.98 -11.07 -7.17
C SER A 731 32.06 -10.74 -6.13
N LYS A 732 32.00 -11.36 -4.93
CA LYS A 732 33.03 -11.20 -3.88
C LYS A 732 34.44 -11.50 -4.37
N LEU A 733 34.59 -12.55 -5.17
CA LEU A 733 35.89 -13.06 -5.63
C LEU A 733 36.44 -12.21 -6.77
N LEU A 734 35.54 -11.62 -7.57
CA LEU A 734 35.87 -11.00 -8.85
C LEU A 734 36.01 -9.47 -8.73
N MET A 735 35.36 -8.83 -7.76
CA MET A 735 35.50 -7.39 -7.48
C MET A 735 36.89 -6.98 -6.96
N ASN A 736 37.66 -7.92 -6.39
CA ASN A 736 39.03 -7.67 -5.93
C ASN A 736 40.07 -7.75 -7.06
N THR A 737 39.68 -8.24 -8.24
CA THR A 737 40.47 -8.12 -9.46
C THR A 737 40.00 -6.84 -10.18
N GLN A 738 40.90 -6.02 -10.72
CA GLN A 738 40.57 -4.69 -11.31
C GLN A 738 39.58 -4.71 -12.50
N ASN A 739 38.91 -5.83 -12.79
CA ASN A 739 37.90 -5.97 -13.83
C ASN A 739 36.47 -5.86 -13.25
N SER A 740 36.01 -4.61 -13.07
CA SER A 740 34.58 -4.28 -12.86
C SER A 740 33.67 -4.70 -14.03
N SER A 741 34.25 -5.14 -15.15
CA SER A 741 33.56 -5.65 -16.35
C SER A 741 33.11 -7.12 -16.27
N ASN A 742 33.29 -7.81 -15.13
CA ASN A 742 32.91 -9.22 -15.01
C ASN A 742 31.38 -9.42 -14.99
N THR A 743 30.90 -10.40 -15.75
CA THR A 743 29.47 -10.73 -15.95
C THR A 743 28.69 -10.95 -14.64
N PHE A 744 29.26 -11.64 -13.64
CA PHE A 744 28.56 -11.88 -12.35
C PHE A 744 28.28 -10.59 -11.58
N VAL A 745 29.25 -9.67 -11.62
CA VAL A 745 29.14 -8.35 -11.00
C VAL A 745 28.11 -7.49 -11.72
N GLN A 746 28.05 -7.58 -13.06
CA GLN A 746 27.02 -6.89 -13.83
C GLN A 746 25.62 -7.42 -13.54
N TYR A 747 25.43 -8.73 -13.44
CA TYR A 747 24.12 -9.30 -13.11
C TYR A 747 23.73 -9.05 -11.64
N ALA A 748 24.68 -9.01 -10.72
CA ALA A 748 24.41 -8.58 -9.34
C ALA A 748 23.98 -7.10 -9.27
N ASP A 749 24.60 -6.22 -10.06
CA ASP A 749 24.16 -4.83 -10.22
C ASP A 749 22.74 -4.75 -10.82
N LYS A 750 22.45 -5.54 -11.88
CA LYS A 750 21.10 -5.62 -12.47
C LYS A 750 20.06 -6.11 -11.47
N PHE A 751 20.37 -7.15 -10.68
CA PHE A 751 19.51 -7.63 -9.60
C PHE A 751 19.18 -6.51 -8.61
N VAL A 752 20.19 -5.77 -8.14
CA VAL A 752 19.94 -4.61 -7.25
C VAL A 752 19.02 -3.59 -7.92
N CYS A 753 19.27 -3.27 -9.18
CA CYS A 753 18.42 -2.34 -9.92
C CYS A 753 16.99 -2.88 -10.14
N SER A 754 16.77 -4.19 -10.15
CA SER A 754 15.43 -4.79 -10.29
C SER A 754 14.58 -4.70 -9.03
N VAL A 755 15.18 -4.50 -7.85
CA VAL A 755 14.44 -4.53 -6.57
C VAL A 755 14.28 -3.16 -5.90
N LEU A 756 14.88 -2.10 -6.44
CA LEU A 756 14.80 -0.75 -5.85
C LEU A 756 13.60 0.05 -6.37
N PRO A 757 12.84 0.73 -5.49
CA PRO A 757 11.60 1.39 -5.87
C PRO A 757 11.82 2.58 -6.82
N GLU A 758 12.97 3.24 -6.72
CA GLU A 758 13.37 4.34 -7.59
C GLU A 758 13.79 3.90 -9.01
N SER A 759 14.15 2.62 -9.20
CA SER A 759 14.71 2.13 -10.46
C SER A 759 13.66 1.96 -11.56
N HIS A 760 14.04 2.31 -12.80
CA HIS A 760 13.20 2.10 -13.98
C HIS A 760 13.11 0.63 -14.41
N SER A 761 14.08 -0.19 -14.02
CA SER A 761 14.15 -1.62 -14.34
C SER A 761 13.54 -2.49 -13.25
N LYS A 762 12.72 -1.92 -12.35
CA LYS A 762 12.18 -2.68 -11.21
C LYS A 762 11.23 -3.79 -11.68
N ASN A 763 11.38 -4.96 -11.08
CA ASN A 763 10.53 -6.14 -11.30
C ASN A 763 9.89 -6.64 -9.97
N VAL A 764 9.67 -5.71 -9.04
CA VAL A 764 8.96 -5.96 -7.79
C VAL A 764 7.94 -4.85 -7.55
N TYR A 765 6.88 -5.19 -6.82
CA TYR A 765 5.89 -4.23 -6.36
C TYR A 765 6.11 -3.91 -4.89
N PHE A 766 5.41 -2.90 -4.40
CA PHE A 766 5.47 -2.50 -2.99
C PHE A 766 4.07 -2.29 -2.47
N SER A 767 3.81 -2.78 -1.26
CA SER A 767 2.57 -2.42 -0.56
C SER A 767 2.55 -0.92 -0.25
N PRO A 768 1.37 -0.33 0.03
CA PRO A 768 1.28 1.04 0.52
C PRO A 768 2.22 1.32 1.71
N GLY A 769 2.37 0.38 2.64
CA GLY A 769 3.26 0.46 3.79
C GLY A 769 4.75 0.28 3.48
N GLY A 770 5.11 -0.03 2.23
CA GLY A 770 6.49 -0.10 1.74
C GLY A 770 7.16 -1.48 1.86
N LEU A 771 6.40 -2.55 2.13
CA LEU A 771 6.91 -3.92 2.05
C LEU A 771 7.11 -4.31 0.59
N LEU A 772 8.25 -4.90 0.26
CA LEU A 772 8.54 -5.46 -1.06
C LEU A 772 7.66 -6.69 -1.30
N PHE A 773 6.97 -6.72 -2.44
CA PHE A 773 6.12 -7.83 -2.90
C PHE A 773 6.62 -8.42 -4.22
N LYS A 774 6.65 -9.76 -4.29
CA LYS A 774 6.72 -10.54 -5.54
C LYS A 774 5.45 -11.39 -5.67
N ASP A 775 5.11 -11.75 -6.90
CA ASP A 775 3.95 -12.60 -7.19
C ASP A 775 4.13 -13.98 -6.54
N GLY A 776 3.09 -14.48 -5.87
CA GLY A 776 3.11 -15.75 -5.15
C GLY A 776 2.53 -15.66 -3.73
N GLY A 777 2.49 -16.81 -3.04
CA GLY A 777 2.12 -16.91 -1.63
C GLY A 777 3.30 -16.67 -0.68
N SER A 778 3.03 -16.37 0.60
CA SER A 778 4.04 -16.24 1.66
C SER A 778 5.17 -15.25 1.33
N ASN A 779 4.80 -14.01 0.96
CA ASN A 779 5.72 -13.01 0.42
C ASN A 779 6.96 -12.71 1.29
N THR A 780 6.88 -12.90 2.61
CA THR A 780 8.02 -12.68 3.52
C THR A 780 9.24 -13.53 3.17
N GLN A 781 9.08 -14.67 2.47
CA GLN A 781 10.21 -15.44 1.95
C GLN A 781 11.09 -14.60 1.02
N HIS A 782 10.47 -13.84 0.11
CA HIS A 782 11.19 -13.00 -0.85
C HIS A 782 11.75 -11.77 -0.14
N THR A 783 10.97 -11.15 0.75
CA THR A 783 11.43 -9.98 1.52
C THR A 783 12.71 -10.28 2.30
N THR A 784 12.73 -11.40 3.03
CA THR A 784 13.86 -11.79 3.88
C THR A 784 15.08 -12.19 3.04
N ALA A 785 14.89 -13.00 1.99
CA ALA A 785 15.96 -13.46 1.09
C ALA A 785 16.59 -12.30 0.30
N ILE A 786 15.79 -11.39 -0.26
CA ILE A 786 16.29 -10.21 -0.99
C ILE A 786 17.00 -9.26 -0.04
N SER A 787 16.43 -8.99 1.14
CA SER A 787 17.08 -8.13 2.14
C SER A 787 18.46 -8.68 2.54
N PHE A 788 18.57 -10.00 2.69
CA PHE A 788 19.84 -10.67 2.94
C PHE A 788 20.85 -10.46 1.81
N LEU A 789 20.48 -10.72 0.55
CA LEU A 789 21.38 -10.53 -0.60
C LEU A 789 21.83 -9.07 -0.75
N LEU A 790 20.93 -8.10 -0.54
CA LEU A 790 21.26 -6.68 -0.60
C LEU A 790 22.30 -6.28 0.44
N LEU A 791 22.23 -6.84 1.66
CA LEU A 791 23.21 -6.58 2.71
C LEU A 791 24.56 -7.26 2.44
N VAL A 792 24.54 -8.49 1.93
CA VAL A 792 25.76 -9.18 1.51
C VAL A 792 26.46 -8.40 0.40
N TYR A 793 25.72 -7.99 -0.63
CA TYR A 793 26.27 -7.25 -1.75
C TYR A 793 26.74 -5.85 -1.35
N SER A 794 26.00 -5.15 -0.49
CA SER A 794 26.43 -3.88 0.13
C SER A 794 27.81 -4.02 0.78
N ARG A 795 28.08 -5.11 1.51
CA ARG A 795 29.41 -5.35 2.10
C ARG A 795 30.49 -5.60 1.07
N TYR A 796 30.17 -6.24 -0.06
CA TYR A 796 31.14 -6.44 -1.14
C TYR A 796 31.48 -5.11 -1.82
N LEU A 797 30.49 -4.25 -2.06
CA LEU A 797 30.70 -2.91 -2.61
C LEU A 797 31.53 -2.01 -1.69
N VAL A 798 31.31 -2.07 -0.37
CA VAL A 798 32.16 -1.36 0.60
C VAL A 798 33.62 -1.81 0.49
N ARG A 799 33.86 -3.12 0.42
CA ARG A 799 35.22 -3.69 0.25
C ARG A 799 35.84 -3.31 -1.09
N ALA A 800 35.04 -3.20 -2.14
CA ALA A 800 35.43 -2.70 -3.45
C ALA A 800 35.48 -1.15 -3.49
N GLN A 801 36.14 -0.54 -2.50
CA GLN A 801 36.37 0.91 -2.40
C GLN A 801 35.08 1.76 -2.42
N ASN A 802 34.03 1.32 -1.72
CA ASN A 802 32.71 1.98 -1.72
C ASN A 802 32.12 2.19 -3.13
N ARG A 803 32.30 1.22 -4.02
CA ARG A 803 31.69 1.24 -5.36
C ARG A 803 30.18 1.50 -5.27
N ALA A 804 29.69 2.38 -6.13
CA ALA A 804 28.26 2.61 -6.33
C ALA A 804 27.76 1.89 -7.59
N ILE A 805 26.48 1.55 -7.61
CA ILE A 805 25.80 0.93 -8.76
C ILE A 805 25.05 2.02 -9.53
N GLN A 806 25.01 1.91 -10.86
CA GLN A 806 24.25 2.79 -11.73
C GLN A 806 22.99 2.07 -12.24
N CYS A 807 21.81 2.53 -11.82
CA CYS A 807 20.52 1.97 -12.22
C CYS A 807 19.82 2.89 -13.24
N GLY A 808 20.38 2.97 -14.45
CA GLY A 808 19.92 3.88 -15.50
C GLY A 808 20.49 5.31 -15.37
N ASN A 809 19.99 6.24 -16.20
CA ASN A 809 20.73 7.47 -16.51
C ASN A 809 20.87 8.52 -15.39
N ASN A 810 20.31 8.32 -14.19
CA ASN A 810 20.39 9.30 -13.08
C ASN A 810 20.25 8.67 -11.67
N ILE A 811 20.33 7.35 -11.52
CA ILE A 811 20.11 6.68 -10.22
C ILE A 811 21.41 6.03 -9.76
N VAL A 812 22.08 6.69 -8.82
CA VAL A 812 23.29 6.18 -8.17
C VAL A 812 22.92 5.52 -6.85
N VAL A 813 23.23 4.23 -6.73
CA VAL A 813 22.91 3.43 -5.55
C VAL A 813 24.20 3.14 -4.79
N THR A 814 24.28 3.67 -3.57
CA THR A 814 25.43 3.46 -2.68
C THR A 814 25.23 2.23 -1.78
N PRO A 815 26.30 1.67 -1.19
CA PRO A 815 26.17 0.59 -0.21
C PRO A 815 25.28 0.97 0.99
N SER A 816 25.35 2.23 1.43
CA SER A 816 24.51 2.75 2.51
C SER A 816 23.03 2.81 2.12
N ARG A 817 22.71 3.16 0.87
CA ARG A 817 21.34 3.14 0.36
C ARG A 817 20.76 1.72 0.35
N LEU A 818 21.53 0.72 -0.05
CA LEU A 818 21.13 -0.69 0.01
C LEU A 818 20.83 -1.14 1.44
N ALA A 819 21.73 -0.81 2.37
CA ALA A 819 21.53 -1.11 3.78
C ALA A 819 20.29 -0.40 4.35
N GLN A 820 20.03 0.84 3.96
CA GLN A 820 18.84 1.58 4.39
C GLN A 820 17.55 0.98 3.82
N PHE A 821 17.56 0.55 2.56
CA PHE A 821 16.41 -0.11 1.95
C PHE A 821 16.10 -1.45 2.65
N ALA A 822 17.11 -2.29 2.85
CA ALA A 822 16.97 -3.55 3.60
C ALA A 822 16.47 -3.28 5.03
N LYS A 823 16.97 -2.22 5.70
CA LYS A 823 16.49 -1.82 7.03
C LYS A 823 14.99 -1.51 7.04
N GLY A 824 14.48 -0.84 6.01
CA GLY A 824 13.04 -0.56 5.86
C GLY A 824 12.20 -1.84 5.83
N GLN A 825 12.67 -2.86 5.11
CA GLN A 825 12.01 -4.17 5.05
C GLN A 825 12.04 -4.90 6.40
N VAL A 826 13.19 -4.88 7.09
CA VAL A 826 13.33 -5.46 8.43
C VAL A 826 12.42 -4.78 9.44
N ASP A 827 12.45 -3.44 9.46
CA ASP A 827 11.64 -2.66 10.37
C ASP A 827 10.16 -2.90 10.13
N TYR A 828 9.74 -3.03 8.86
CA TYR A 828 8.39 -3.40 8.49
C TYR A 828 8.01 -4.74 9.13
N LEU A 829 8.82 -5.79 8.96
CA LEU A 829 8.55 -7.11 9.55
C LEU A 829 8.53 -7.09 11.09
N LEU A 830 9.27 -6.19 11.71
CA LEU A 830 9.33 -6.03 13.17
C LEU A 830 8.25 -5.10 13.74
N GLY A 831 7.45 -4.43 12.90
CA GLY A 831 6.27 -3.68 13.33
C GLY A 831 6.20 -2.21 12.90
N SER A 832 7.18 -1.71 12.14
CA SER A 832 7.12 -0.39 11.48
C SER A 832 6.31 -0.48 10.18
N ASN A 833 5.05 -0.87 10.31
CA ASN A 833 4.10 -1.06 9.21
C ASN A 833 2.73 -0.44 9.55
N PRO A 834 1.80 -0.32 8.59
CA PRO A 834 0.49 0.28 8.82
C PRO A 834 -0.31 -0.36 9.96
N MET A 835 -0.13 -1.66 10.19
CA MET A 835 -0.79 -2.40 11.27
C MET A 835 -0.14 -2.23 12.65
N LYS A 836 1.04 -1.61 12.72
CA LYS A 836 1.87 -1.50 13.95
C LYS A 836 2.03 -2.85 14.64
N MET A 837 2.22 -3.90 13.84
CA MET A 837 2.23 -5.30 14.26
C MET A 837 3.50 -5.98 13.77
N SER A 838 4.24 -6.63 14.65
CA SER A 838 5.34 -7.50 14.20
C SER A 838 4.75 -8.71 13.49
N TYR A 839 5.40 -9.16 12.42
CA TYR A 839 5.13 -10.45 11.78
C TYR A 839 6.03 -11.57 12.31
N MET A 840 6.83 -11.29 13.35
CA MET A 840 7.60 -12.27 14.11
C MET A 840 6.89 -12.60 15.42
N VAL A 841 6.53 -13.87 15.61
CA VAL A 841 5.87 -14.37 16.82
C VAL A 841 6.74 -14.10 18.05
N GLY A 842 6.16 -13.47 19.07
CA GLY A 842 6.84 -13.16 20.34
C GLY A 842 7.76 -11.93 20.30
N TYR A 843 7.76 -11.15 19.22
CA TYR A 843 8.49 -9.88 19.14
C TYR A 843 7.54 -8.68 19.22
N GLY A 844 7.90 -7.67 20.01
CA GLY A 844 7.05 -6.50 20.24
C GLY A 844 5.80 -6.80 21.07
N ARG A 845 4.85 -5.85 21.09
CA ARG A 845 3.60 -5.95 21.88
C ARG A 845 2.43 -6.56 21.10
N ASN A 846 2.47 -6.49 19.77
CA ASN A 846 1.44 -6.97 18.87
C ASN A 846 2.09 -7.85 17.79
N PHE A 847 1.72 -9.13 17.74
CA PHE A 847 2.32 -10.16 16.88
C PHE A 847 1.33 -11.32 16.68
N PRO A 848 1.51 -12.20 15.67
CA PRO A 848 0.58 -13.28 15.37
C PRO A 848 0.47 -14.28 16.52
N ARG A 849 -0.75 -14.69 16.85
CA ARG A 849 -1.05 -15.63 17.93
C ARG A 849 -1.75 -16.88 17.45
N LYS A 850 -2.20 -16.92 16.20
CA LYS A 850 -2.98 -18.00 15.59
C LYS A 850 -2.32 -18.42 14.27
N ILE A 851 -1.07 -18.87 14.35
CA ILE A 851 -0.28 -19.29 13.19
C ILE A 851 -0.59 -20.73 12.75
N HIS A 852 -0.51 -21.02 11.45
CA HIS A 852 -0.65 -22.37 10.90
C HIS A 852 0.56 -23.23 11.27
N HIS A 853 0.58 -23.81 12.48
CA HIS A 853 1.69 -24.67 12.93
C HIS A 853 1.24 -25.68 13.99
N ARG A 854 1.29 -26.98 13.65
CA ARG A 854 0.78 -28.11 14.45
C ARG A 854 1.32 -28.13 15.88
N GLY A 855 2.64 -28.18 16.04
CA GLY A 855 3.29 -28.25 17.35
C GLY A 855 3.01 -27.03 18.25
N SER A 856 2.69 -25.87 17.66
CA SER A 856 2.38 -24.66 18.42
C SER A 856 0.89 -24.61 18.81
N THR A 857 0.05 -25.11 17.91
CA THR A 857 -1.41 -25.13 18.05
C THR A 857 -1.86 -26.18 19.07
N CYS A 858 -1.25 -27.36 19.08
CA CYS A 858 -1.62 -28.43 20.00
C CYS A 858 -1.01 -28.23 21.40
N PRO A 859 -1.73 -28.50 22.50
CA PRO A 859 -1.16 -28.45 23.85
C PRO A 859 0.03 -29.40 23.99
N SER A 860 1.16 -28.95 24.53
CA SER A 860 2.35 -29.80 24.67
C SER A 860 2.08 -31.09 25.47
N ILE A 861 2.91 -32.11 25.25
CA ILE A 861 2.77 -33.40 25.97
C ILE A 861 2.90 -33.24 27.49
N ASP A 862 3.69 -32.26 27.96
CA ASP A 862 3.78 -31.94 29.39
C ASP A 862 2.45 -31.43 29.96
N LYS A 863 1.67 -30.71 29.16
CA LYS A 863 0.38 -30.14 29.55
C LYS A 863 -0.77 -31.11 29.35
N ARG A 864 -0.70 -31.94 28.31
CA ARG A 864 -1.69 -32.97 27.99
C ARG A 864 -0.95 -34.28 27.63
N PRO A 865 -0.63 -35.14 28.61
CA PRO A 865 0.15 -36.36 28.35
C PRO A 865 -0.56 -37.40 27.47
N ARG A 866 -1.90 -37.33 27.38
CA ARG A 866 -2.68 -38.21 26.51
C ARG A 866 -2.39 -37.88 25.04
N GLN A 867 -2.17 -38.92 24.22
CA GLN A 867 -1.98 -38.82 22.78
C GLN A 867 -3.10 -38.02 22.11
N ILE A 868 -2.74 -37.19 21.13
CA ILE A 868 -3.61 -36.50 20.18
C ILE A 868 -3.40 -37.22 18.85
N LYS A 869 -4.35 -38.08 18.46
CA LYS A 869 -4.28 -38.81 17.19
C LYS A 869 -4.62 -37.90 16.01
N CYS A 870 -4.42 -38.39 14.79
CA CYS A 870 -4.94 -37.74 13.60
C CYS A 870 -6.44 -37.35 13.78
N HIS A 871 -6.76 -36.10 13.41
CA HIS A 871 -8.05 -35.42 13.61
C HIS A 871 -8.47 -35.07 15.06
N ASP A 872 -7.87 -35.66 16.09
CA ASP A 872 -8.14 -35.25 17.49
C ASP A 872 -7.64 -33.82 17.77
N GLY A 873 -6.71 -33.30 16.97
CA GLY A 873 -6.20 -31.94 17.07
C GLY A 873 -7.01 -30.90 16.28
N ASP A 874 -7.98 -31.29 15.46
CA ASP A 874 -8.80 -30.38 14.65
C ASP A 874 -9.54 -29.37 15.52
N VAL A 875 -9.94 -29.77 16.74
CA VAL A 875 -10.55 -28.89 17.73
C VAL A 875 -9.63 -27.71 18.13
N PHE A 876 -8.30 -27.90 18.08
CA PHE A 876 -7.33 -26.84 18.31
C PHE A 876 -7.08 -26.05 17.02
N PHE A 877 -7.03 -26.71 15.88
CA PHE A 877 -6.88 -26.06 14.58
C PHE A 877 -8.01 -25.07 14.27
N TYR A 878 -9.26 -25.41 14.57
CA TYR A 878 -10.44 -24.55 14.37
C TYR A 878 -10.76 -23.65 15.58
N SER A 879 -9.99 -23.72 16.65
CA SER A 879 -10.20 -22.90 17.85
C SER A 879 -10.11 -21.41 17.52
N LYS A 880 -10.87 -20.55 18.24
CA LYS A 880 -10.73 -19.09 18.15
C LYS A 880 -9.62 -18.51 19.04
N TYR A 881 -9.06 -19.32 19.94
CA TYR A 881 -8.06 -18.89 20.92
C TYR A 881 -6.65 -18.90 20.34
N PRO A 882 -5.69 -18.14 20.89
CA PRO A 882 -4.27 -18.28 20.55
C PRO A 882 -3.77 -19.74 20.57
N ASN A 883 -2.71 -20.00 19.80
CA ASN A 883 -1.98 -21.26 19.86
C ASN A 883 -1.48 -21.53 21.29
N PHE A 884 -1.50 -22.80 21.71
CA PHE A 884 -1.18 -23.18 23.09
C PHE A 884 0.28 -22.90 23.45
N ASN A 885 1.18 -23.13 22.49
CA ASN A 885 2.60 -22.86 22.65
C ASN A 885 2.99 -21.69 21.74
N GLN A 886 3.69 -20.70 22.29
CA GLN A 886 4.20 -19.59 21.49
C GLN A 886 5.46 -20.04 20.74
N LEU A 887 5.38 -20.18 19.41
CA LEU A 887 6.52 -20.45 18.54
C LEU A 887 7.37 -19.19 18.34
N THR A 888 7.99 -18.73 19.43
CA THR A 888 8.80 -17.51 19.48
C THR A 888 9.86 -17.50 18.38
N GLY A 889 9.91 -16.40 17.62
CA GLY A 889 10.84 -16.19 16.53
C GLY A 889 10.32 -16.54 15.14
N ALA A 890 9.22 -17.29 15.04
CA ALA A 890 8.62 -17.64 13.76
C ALA A 890 8.20 -16.39 12.99
N ILE A 891 8.65 -16.26 11.74
CA ILE A 891 8.19 -15.21 10.82
C ILE A 891 7.15 -15.84 9.91
N VAL A 892 5.94 -15.31 9.96
CA VAL A 892 4.81 -15.82 9.16
C VAL A 892 4.90 -15.33 7.70
N GLY A 893 4.11 -15.92 6.80
CA GLY A 893 3.97 -15.50 5.39
C GLY A 893 3.72 -14.00 5.18
N GLY A 894 3.14 -13.31 6.17
CA GLY A 894 3.06 -11.85 6.26
C GLY A 894 1.74 -11.28 5.76
N PRO A 895 1.64 -9.96 5.58
CA PRO A 895 0.41 -9.33 5.08
C PRO A 895 0.23 -9.56 3.58
N ASP A 896 -0.97 -9.28 3.09
CA ASP A 896 -1.25 -9.16 1.66
C ASP A 896 -0.62 -7.88 1.04
N VAL A 897 -0.70 -7.75 -0.28
CA VAL A 897 -0.14 -6.62 -1.05
C VAL A 897 -0.67 -5.23 -0.60
N ASN A 898 -1.75 -5.18 0.17
CA ASN A 898 -2.35 -3.94 0.69
C ASN A 898 -2.09 -3.75 2.21
N ASP A 899 -1.05 -4.40 2.75
CA ASP A 899 -0.67 -4.37 4.17
C ASP A 899 -1.69 -4.98 5.13
N ARG A 900 -2.65 -5.80 4.65
CA ARG A 900 -3.65 -6.43 5.51
C ARG A 900 -3.18 -7.80 5.96
N TYR A 901 -3.34 -8.08 7.25
CA TYR A 901 -3.03 -9.38 7.83
C TYR A 901 -4.16 -9.84 8.73
N ASN A 902 -4.64 -11.07 8.53
CA ASN A 902 -5.60 -11.70 9.41
C ASN A 902 -4.91 -12.80 10.22
N ASP A 903 -4.88 -12.66 11.54
CA ASP A 903 -4.28 -13.66 12.44
C ASP A 903 -5.21 -14.88 12.55
N THR A 904 -5.10 -15.81 11.61
CA THR A 904 -5.92 -17.03 11.54
C THR A 904 -5.12 -18.22 11.02
N ARG A 905 -5.27 -19.38 11.67
CA ARG A 905 -4.55 -20.62 11.31
C ARG A 905 -4.99 -21.20 9.98
N ILE A 906 -6.19 -20.87 9.52
CA ILE A 906 -6.76 -21.44 8.30
C ILE A 906 -6.09 -20.81 7.07
N ASP A 907 -5.58 -19.57 7.21
CA ASP A 907 -4.90 -18.84 6.14
C ASP A 907 -3.40 -19.17 6.17
N PHE A 908 -3.04 -20.37 5.69
CA PHE A 908 -1.65 -20.83 5.67
C PHE A 908 -0.74 -19.90 4.85
N VAL A 909 -1.25 -19.31 3.76
CA VAL A 909 -0.49 -18.36 2.90
C VAL A 909 0.08 -17.19 3.69
N HIS A 910 -0.65 -16.65 4.65
CA HIS A 910 -0.20 -15.50 5.44
C HIS A 910 0.32 -15.90 6.82
N SER A 911 -0.19 -16.99 7.42
CA SER A 911 0.05 -17.34 8.82
C SER A 911 1.07 -18.46 9.04
N GLU A 912 1.48 -19.20 8.00
CA GLU A 912 2.45 -20.27 8.12
C GLU A 912 3.88 -19.72 8.18
N PRO A 913 4.69 -20.10 9.18
CA PRO A 913 6.13 -19.87 9.17
C PRO A 913 6.87 -21.04 8.54
N THR A 914 8.00 -20.77 7.88
CA THR A 914 8.88 -21.81 7.32
C THR A 914 10.33 -21.59 7.69
N THR A 915 11.12 -22.66 7.67
CA THR A 915 12.56 -22.61 7.95
C THR A 915 13.32 -21.64 7.04
N TYR A 916 12.98 -21.61 5.75
CA TYR A 916 13.66 -20.79 4.75
C TYR A 916 13.27 -19.31 4.76
N ILE A 917 12.15 -18.91 5.38
CA ILE A 917 11.85 -17.49 5.66
C ILE A 917 12.79 -16.96 6.75
N ASN A 918 12.99 -17.74 7.82
CA ASN A 918 13.79 -17.32 8.97
C ASN A 918 15.30 -17.33 8.69
N ALA A 919 15.80 -18.28 7.88
CA ALA A 919 17.22 -18.47 7.62
C ALA A 919 17.98 -17.21 7.14
N PRO A 920 17.55 -16.53 6.05
CA PRO A 920 18.19 -15.28 5.61
C PRO A 920 18.04 -14.16 6.65
N PHE A 921 16.94 -14.12 7.39
CA PHE A 921 16.67 -13.06 8.36
C PHE A 921 17.63 -13.09 9.56
N VAL A 922 18.21 -14.24 9.90
CA VAL A 922 19.29 -14.34 10.92
C VAL A 922 20.47 -13.45 10.54
N GLY A 923 20.97 -13.54 9.30
CA GLY A 923 22.09 -12.71 8.83
C GLY A 923 21.73 -11.22 8.77
N VAL A 924 20.50 -10.92 8.34
CA VAL A 924 19.97 -9.55 8.26
C VAL A 924 19.90 -8.89 9.64
N LEU A 925 19.37 -9.57 10.65
CA LEU A 925 19.29 -9.07 12.01
C LEU A 925 20.68 -8.93 12.64
N ALA A 926 21.59 -9.87 12.37
CA ALA A 926 22.97 -9.78 12.82
C ALA A 926 23.67 -8.53 12.26
N PHE A 927 23.42 -8.14 11.01
CA PHE A 927 23.98 -6.91 10.43
C PHE A 927 23.53 -5.64 11.17
N PHE A 928 22.24 -5.54 11.54
CA PHE A 928 21.70 -4.36 12.20
C PHE A 928 21.86 -4.35 13.73
N LYS A 929 22.20 -5.49 14.34
CA LYS A 929 22.54 -5.57 15.77
C LYS A 929 23.71 -4.63 16.08
N LYS A 930 23.47 -3.66 16.98
CA LYS A 930 24.52 -2.76 17.47
C LYS A 930 25.61 -3.61 18.12
N LYS A 931 26.88 -3.40 17.74
CA LYS A 931 28.01 -3.93 18.50
C LYS A 931 27.93 -3.34 19.91
N GLY A 932 27.79 -4.20 20.93
CA GLY A 932 27.96 -3.78 22.31
C GLY A 932 29.30 -3.07 22.44
N ARG A 933 29.29 -1.89 23.07
CA ARG A 933 30.53 -1.22 23.48
C ARG A 933 31.22 -2.02 24.58
#